data_AF-A0A521N656-F1
#
_entry.id   AF-A0A521N656-F1
#
_cell.length_a   1.000
_cell.length_b   1.000
_cell.length_c   1.000
_cell.angle_alpha   90.00
_cell.angle_beta   90.00
_cell.angle_gamma   90.00
#
_symmetry.space_group_name_H-M   'P 1'
#
loop_
_entity.id
_entity.type
_entity.pdbx_description
1 polymer ?
#
loop_
_entity_poly.entity_id
_entity_poly.type
_entity_poly.pdbx_seq_one_letter_code
_entity_poly.pdbx_strand_id
1 'polypeptide(L)'
;MQLNRIAQLLVFAGFLLPALSSAQVNSVEFGKNRVQHKKFIWKFYQSPNFNTYTNQGGVELGKFVAQVAEEELRSIENFIEYSLQRRANIVIYNSYNDYKSSNIGLGSDWQNAGGVTKLVNNKIVVYFDGNHDHLKRQIREGIARVLTDNLLFGDDIGEFASNQALLDLPKWLVDGYVSYAGEAWSTEKDDELKSAILGGRYNSFYQFAFEKPVLAGHAFWYYIGEKYRKENITYLLYLARIYKNLNNACLRVCKKKFKEVLADFMQYQQEVYSKDIRQRRNQPKGQLNVSEDISKNDYFRFQANPNPKSSTYGVVEFKKGQYSVKLMENFYDARTLLKIGVRTNQGDINPNYPILAWDGKGTRLLVAYWENGKIKMFVYDVIAKYKRYKQEIEGVDQLLDASFMLDANTLVMSAVKNGHSDIYTYKIEQNKLTQITNDIYDDLDPTFVSFPNRSGIIYSSNRPDPLAPNQDTVLPSKYRFNIYMVDILNDSKQKQLAKLTDLKMGNARFPMQYNTNHFTFVSDENGIGNRWAGFFSTQRNGLDTLYYIGDELLRNPSPKEFDSTLVAWQKQEPDSVSYFQVYKDSTYTFPITNYQSTLLETRIAGNNGTVSEVRREGDFKFLYKLKVDEQALAKRNVNARPTEYIRKLTAEKKALDGRAIIYNKKAAVDTTKKAKDFFQNEFADEKP
;
A
#
# COMPACT_ATOMS: atom_id res chain seq x y z
N MET A 1 -63.72 -22.38 57.83
CA MET A 1 -62.25 -22.42 58.07
C MET A 1 -61.40 -22.86 56.87
N GLN A 2 -61.97 -23.55 55.85
CA GLN A 2 -61.20 -24.02 54.69
C GLN A 2 -60.96 -22.96 53.58
N LEU A 3 -61.88 -21.99 53.38
CA LEU A 3 -61.71 -20.93 52.38
C LEU A 3 -60.51 -20.00 52.64
N ASN A 4 -60.15 -19.74 53.91
CA ASN A 4 -59.00 -18.90 54.25
C ASN A 4 -57.65 -19.55 53.92
N ARG A 5 -57.56 -20.89 53.92
CA ARG A 5 -56.30 -21.58 53.58
C ARG A 5 -56.01 -21.53 52.08
N ILE A 6 -57.06 -21.61 51.25
CA ILE A 6 -56.93 -21.52 49.79
C ILE A 6 -56.55 -20.09 49.38
N ALA A 7 -57.16 -19.08 50.00
CA ALA A 7 -56.78 -17.68 49.79
C ALA A 7 -55.34 -17.40 50.21
N GLN A 8 -54.88 -17.95 51.35
CA GLN A 8 -53.49 -17.82 51.81
C GLN A 8 -52.50 -18.53 50.87
N LEU A 9 -52.85 -19.72 50.37
CA LEU A 9 -52.04 -20.45 49.37
C LEU A 9 -51.95 -19.71 48.03
N LEU A 10 -53.04 -19.08 47.58
CA LEU A 10 -53.06 -18.28 46.35
C LEU A 10 -52.27 -16.98 46.50
N VAL A 11 -52.33 -16.32 47.66
CA VAL A 11 -51.52 -15.13 47.95
C VAL A 11 -50.03 -15.50 48.06
N PHE A 12 -49.71 -16.63 48.67
CA PHE A 12 -48.32 -17.12 48.78
C PHE A 12 -47.76 -17.56 47.41
N ALA A 13 -48.57 -18.22 46.58
CA ALA A 13 -48.22 -18.56 45.20
C ALA A 13 -48.03 -17.29 44.33
N GLY A 14 -48.90 -16.28 44.52
CA GLY A 14 -48.77 -14.96 43.87
C GLY A 14 -47.49 -14.21 44.25
N PHE A 15 -47.00 -14.38 45.48
CA PHE A 15 -45.74 -13.78 45.95
C PHE A 15 -44.48 -14.55 45.52
N LEU A 16 -44.60 -15.82 45.14
CA LEU A 16 -43.50 -16.66 44.62
C LEU A 16 -43.32 -16.56 43.10
N LEU A 17 -44.34 -16.11 42.36
CA LEU A 17 -44.31 -15.91 40.91
C LEU A 17 -43.21 -14.94 40.40
N PRO A 18 -42.83 -13.85 41.11
CA PRO A 18 -41.73 -12.99 40.68
C PRO A 18 -40.34 -13.63 40.81
N ALA A 19 -40.16 -14.62 41.70
CA ALA A 19 -38.87 -15.29 41.93
C ALA A 19 -38.53 -16.32 40.83
N LEU A 20 -39.53 -16.75 40.04
CA LEU A 20 -39.35 -17.61 38.87
C LEU A 20 -39.22 -16.81 37.56
N SER A 21 -39.40 -15.48 37.61
CA SER A 21 -39.13 -14.60 36.48
C SER A 21 -37.62 -14.35 36.38
N SER A 22 -36.92 -15.30 35.76
CA SER A 22 -35.62 -15.01 35.18
C SER A 22 -35.84 -14.07 33.99
N ALA A 23 -35.82 -12.76 34.23
CA ALA A 23 -35.65 -11.82 33.16
C ALA A 23 -34.32 -12.17 32.46
N GLN A 24 -34.41 -12.78 31.29
CA GLN A 24 -33.28 -12.90 30.39
C GLN A 24 -32.95 -11.47 29.93
N VAL A 25 -32.17 -10.77 30.75
CA VAL A 25 -31.45 -9.59 30.27
C VAL A 25 -30.44 -10.14 29.28
N ASN A 26 -30.83 -10.17 28.00
CA ASN A 26 -29.85 -10.12 26.94
C ASN A 26 -29.06 -8.85 27.21
N SER A 27 -27.85 -8.98 27.75
CA SER A 27 -26.88 -7.90 27.78
C SER A 27 -26.53 -7.64 26.31
N VAL A 28 -27.37 -6.88 25.62
CA VAL A 28 -27.04 -6.37 24.30
C VAL A 28 -25.94 -5.36 24.57
N GLU A 29 -24.69 -5.78 24.43
CA GLU A 29 -23.54 -4.87 24.48
C GLU A 29 -23.73 -3.82 23.39
N PHE A 30 -24.23 -2.65 23.80
CA PHE A 30 -24.50 -1.53 22.92
C PHE A 30 -23.18 -1.08 22.28
N GLY A 31 -23.16 -0.95 20.95
CA GLY A 31 -21.99 -0.43 20.21
C GLY A 31 -21.07 -1.45 19.53
N LYS A 32 -21.43 -2.75 19.50
CA LYS A 32 -20.64 -3.75 18.74
C LYS A 32 -20.94 -3.80 17.24
N ASN A 33 -22.10 -3.34 16.78
CA ASN A 33 -22.46 -3.35 15.36
C ASN A 33 -22.01 -2.06 14.65
N ARG A 34 -21.38 -2.22 13.49
CA ARG A 34 -21.10 -1.16 12.53
C ARG A 34 -22.38 -0.71 11.83
N VAL A 35 -22.43 0.58 11.49
CA VAL A 35 -23.52 1.17 10.73
C VAL A 35 -23.43 0.67 9.29
N GLN A 36 -24.51 0.05 8.82
CA GLN A 36 -24.60 -0.46 7.45
C GLN A 36 -25.19 0.62 6.54
N HIS A 37 -24.41 1.07 5.56
CA HIS A 37 -24.84 2.10 4.60
C HIS A 37 -25.43 1.52 3.31
N LYS A 38 -25.21 0.22 3.04
CA LYS A 38 -25.63 -0.47 1.82
C LYS A 38 -26.11 -1.89 2.14
N LYS A 39 -27.05 -2.40 1.35
CA LYS A 39 -27.43 -3.82 1.36
C LYS A 39 -26.59 -4.58 0.34
N PHE A 40 -25.85 -5.59 0.79
CA PHE A 40 -24.99 -6.38 -0.09
C PHE A 40 -25.75 -7.57 -0.70
N ILE A 41 -25.67 -7.69 -2.02
CA ILE A 41 -26.10 -8.89 -2.74
C ILE A 41 -24.84 -9.72 -3.00
N TRP A 42 -24.76 -10.89 -2.37
CA TRP A 42 -23.59 -11.75 -2.43
C TRP A 42 -23.70 -12.76 -3.57
N LYS A 43 -22.60 -12.91 -4.30
CA LYS A 43 -22.33 -14.04 -5.21
C LYS A 43 -21.08 -14.74 -4.71
N PHE A 44 -20.83 -15.96 -5.16
CA PHE A 44 -19.62 -16.67 -4.80
C PHE A 44 -18.99 -17.40 -5.98
N TYR A 45 -17.67 -17.51 -5.93
CA TYR A 45 -16.88 -18.43 -6.72
C TYR A 45 -16.45 -19.60 -5.85
N GLN A 46 -16.51 -20.81 -6.38
CA GLN A 46 -16.04 -22.00 -5.70
C GLN A 46 -14.79 -22.51 -6.38
N SER A 47 -13.75 -22.73 -5.59
CA SER A 47 -12.45 -23.31 -5.98
C SER A 47 -12.19 -24.57 -5.13
N PRO A 48 -11.14 -25.36 -5.43
CA PRO A 48 -10.83 -26.58 -4.67
C PRO A 48 -10.78 -26.36 -3.15
N ASN A 49 -10.13 -25.29 -2.70
CA ASN A 49 -9.83 -25.00 -1.29
C ASN A 49 -10.59 -23.78 -0.75
N PHE A 50 -11.23 -22.95 -1.59
CA PHE A 50 -11.90 -21.74 -1.13
C PHE A 50 -13.31 -21.52 -1.72
N ASN A 51 -14.17 -20.90 -0.92
CA ASN A 51 -15.40 -20.24 -1.39
C ASN A 51 -15.20 -18.72 -1.29
N THR A 52 -15.13 -18.04 -2.43
CA THR A 52 -14.89 -16.59 -2.49
C THR A 52 -16.19 -15.85 -2.73
N TYR A 53 -16.70 -15.19 -1.69
CA TYR A 53 -17.89 -14.35 -1.70
C TYR A 53 -17.56 -12.92 -2.11
N THR A 54 -18.24 -12.42 -3.12
CA THR A 54 -18.12 -11.04 -3.59
C THR A 54 -19.49 -10.36 -3.67
N ASN A 55 -19.52 -9.05 -3.48
CA ASN A 55 -20.72 -8.24 -3.66
C ASN A 55 -20.86 -7.74 -5.12
N GLN A 56 -21.97 -7.05 -5.41
CA GLN A 56 -22.25 -6.47 -6.73
C GLN A 56 -21.13 -5.53 -7.18
N GLY A 57 -20.71 -5.62 -8.45
CA GLY A 57 -19.57 -4.87 -8.99
C GLY A 57 -18.20 -5.49 -8.71
N GLY A 58 -18.10 -6.46 -7.79
CA GLY A 58 -16.83 -7.09 -7.42
C GLY A 58 -16.50 -8.39 -8.17
N VAL A 59 -17.14 -8.67 -9.30
CA VAL A 59 -17.01 -9.95 -10.02
C VAL A 59 -15.54 -10.22 -10.37
N GLU A 60 -14.84 -9.22 -10.91
CA GLU A 60 -13.42 -9.33 -11.28
C GLU A 60 -12.51 -9.49 -10.04
N LEU A 61 -12.81 -8.78 -8.95
CA LEU A 61 -12.12 -9.00 -7.67
C LEU A 61 -12.32 -10.42 -7.15
N GLY A 62 -13.54 -10.97 -7.25
CA GLY A 62 -13.86 -12.33 -6.85
C GLY A 62 -13.07 -13.38 -7.63
N LYS A 63 -12.91 -13.19 -8.95
CA LYS A 63 -12.05 -14.04 -9.79
C LYS A 63 -10.58 -13.93 -9.37
N PHE A 64 -10.06 -12.71 -9.24
CA PHE A 64 -8.68 -12.48 -8.82
C PHE A 64 -8.38 -13.14 -7.47
N VAL A 65 -9.24 -12.92 -6.47
CA VAL A 65 -9.09 -13.49 -5.12
C VAL A 65 -9.10 -15.01 -5.16
N ALA A 66 -10.01 -15.63 -5.94
CA ALA A 66 -10.07 -17.08 -6.07
C ALA A 66 -8.79 -17.66 -6.70
N GLN A 67 -8.25 -17.02 -7.75
CA GLN A 67 -7.01 -17.45 -8.40
C GLN A 67 -5.80 -17.29 -7.47
N VAL A 68 -5.65 -16.12 -6.85
CA VAL A 68 -4.51 -15.82 -5.96
C VAL A 68 -4.54 -16.68 -4.70
N ALA A 69 -5.71 -16.92 -4.11
CA ALA A 69 -5.80 -17.76 -2.92
C ALA A 69 -5.29 -19.19 -3.18
N GLU A 70 -5.67 -19.78 -4.32
CA GLU A 70 -5.19 -21.11 -4.74
C GLU A 70 -3.69 -21.13 -5.09
N GLU A 71 -3.19 -20.09 -5.78
CA GLU A 71 -1.76 -19.98 -6.12
C GLU A 71 -0.88 -19.87 -4.86
N GLU A 72 -1.30 -19.07 -3.88
CA GLU A 72 -0.48 -18.76 -2.71
C GLU A 72 -0.59 -19.82 -1.60
N LEU A 73 -1.68 -20.59 -1.53
CA LEU A 73 -1.97 -21.56 -0.46
C LEU A 73 -0.79 -22.49 -0.17
N ARG A 74 -0.26 -23.17 -1.21
CA ARG A 74 0.81 -24.17 -1.03
C ARG A 74 2.07 -23.56 -0.40
N SER A 75 2.40 -22.33 -0.76
CA SER A 75 3.57 -21.64 -0.20
C SER A 75 3.42 -21.38 1.30
N ILE A 76 2.20 -21.05 1.74
CA ILE A 76 1.87 -20.74 3.13
C ILE A 76 1.75 -22.03 3.94
N GLU A 77 1.12 -23.08 3.41
CA GLU A 77 1.06 -24.40 4.05
C GLU A 77 2.46 -24.96 4.30
N ASN A 78 3.36 -24.86 3.32
CA ASN A 78 4.75 -25.28 3.47
C ASN A 78 5.50 -24.48 4.54
N PHE A 79 5.23 -23.18 4.67
CA PHE A 79 5.85 -22.33 5.68
C PHE A 79 5.36 -22.65 7.09
N ILE A 80 4.04 -22.88 7.24
CA ILE A 80 3.39 -23.15 8.54
C ILE A 80 3.53 -24.62 8.94
N GLU A 81 3.83 -25.51 7.98
CA GLU A 81 3.84 -26.97 8.15
C GLU A 81 2.46 -27.51 8.56
N TYR A 82 1.39 -26.88 8.06
CA TYR A 82 0.01 -27.27 8.32
C TYR A 82 -0.83 -27.09 7.04
N SER A 83 -1.65 -28.09 6.73
CA SER A 83 -2.52 -28.08 5.56
C SER A 83 -3.96 -27.72 5.91
N LEU A 84 -4.62 -27.06 4.98
CA LEU A 84 -6.03 -26.71 5.11
C LEU A 84 -6.90 -27.97 5.07
N GLN A 85 -7.60 -28.28 6.16
CA GLN A 85 -8.40 -29.51 6.27
C GLN A 85 -9.73 -29.43 5.51
N ARG A 86 -10.31 -28.23 5.38
CA ARG A 86 -11.62 -27.98 4.76
C ARG A 86 -11.63 -26.63 4.06
N ARG A 87 -12.55 -26.45 3.11
CA ARG A 87 -12.62 -25.20 2.35
C ARG A 87 -12.82 -23.98 3.24
N ALA A 88 -11.99 -22.96 3.03
CA ALA A 88 -12.10 -21.68 3.70
C ALA A 88 -12.99 -20.70 2.95
N ASN A 89 -13.70 -19.84 3.68
CA ASN A 89 -14.59 -18.84 3.09
C ASN A 89 -13.87 -17.49 3.04
N ILE A 90 -13.64 -16.96 1.84
CA ILE A 90 -13.08 -15.62 1.65
C ILE A 90 -14.23 -14.66 1.34
N VAL A 91 -14.33 -13.56 2.08
CA VAL A 91 -15.30 -12.49 1.83
C VAL A 91 -14.53 -11.25 1.38
N ILE A 92 -14.73 -10.83 0.12
CA ILE A 92 -14.11 -9.64 -0.45
C ILE A 92 -15.11 -8.47 -0.50
N TYR A 93 -14.67 -7.31 -0.01
CA TYR A 93 -15.35 -6.04 -0.17
C TYR A 93 -14.68 -5.19 -1.27
N ASN A 94 -15.49 -4.59 -2.15
CA ASN A 94 -14.99 -3.69 -3.21
C ASN A 94 -14.27 -2.44 -2.69
N SER A 95 -14.53 -2.06 -1.43
CA SER A 95 -13.91 -0.88 -0.82
C SER A 95 -13.65 -1.08 0.66
N TYR A 96 -12.66 -0.35 1.19
CA TYR A 96 -12.40 -0.29 2.63
C TYR A 96 -13.61 0.20 3.44
N ASN A 97 -14.38 1.16 2.88
CA ASN A 97 -15.55 1.71 3.55
C ASN A 97 -16.68 0.68 3.66
N ASP A 98 -16.87 -0.16 2.63
CA ASP A 98 -17.85 -1.25 2.68
C ASP A 98 -17.45 -2.30 3.73
N TYR A 99 -16.16 -2.64 3.81
CA TYR A 99 -15.62 -3.48 4.88
C TYR A 99 -15.88 -2.90 6.27
N LYS A 100 -15.63 -1.60 6.47
CA LYS A 100 -15.91 -0.89 7.73
C LYS A 100 -17.40 -0.66 8.01
N SER A 101 -18.27 -0.93 7.04
CA SER A 101 -19.73 -0.90 7.20
C SER A 101 -20.30 -2.30 7.49
N SER A 102 -19.50 -3.36 7.40
CA SER A 102 -19.95 -4.74 7.62
C SER A 102 -19.62 -5.27 9.01
N ASN A 103 -20.53 -6.09 9.55
CA ASN A 103 -20.37 -6.76 10.84
C ASN A 103 -19.67 -8.12 10.76
N ILE A 104 -19.38 -8.62 9.55
CA ILE A 104 -18.68 -9.90 9.37
C ILE A 104 -17.28 -9.79 9.97
N GLY A 105 -16.93 -10.71 10.89
CA GLY A 105 -15.61 -10.76 11.51
C GLY A 105 -15.43 -9.92 12.80
N LEU A 106 -16.50 -9.35 13.37
CA LEU A 106 -16.43 -8.58 14.63
C LEU A 106 -16.39 -9.44 15.92
N GLY A 107 -16.03 -10.72 15.82
CA GLY A 107 -15.79 -11.59 16.98
C GLY A 107 -17.05 -12.07 17.73
N SER A 108 -18.26 -11.76 17.24
CA SER A 108 -19.54 -12.21 17.82
C SER A 108 -20.13 -13.45 17.12
N ASP A 109 -19.44 -13.99 16.11
CA ASP A 109 -19.95 -15.08 15.25
C ASP A 109 -20.24 -16.38 16.03
N TRP A 110 -19.53 -16.63 17.15
CA TRP A 110 -19.73 -17.82 17.97
C TRP A 110 -20.86 -17.68 19.00
N GLN A 111 -21.15 -16.47 19.49
CA GLN A 111 -22.08 -16.23 20.60
C GLN A 111 -23.57 -16.34 20.21
N ASN A 112 -23.93 -16.10 18.94
CA ASN A 112 -25.34 -16.12 18.52
C ASN A 112 -25.75 -17.43 17.82
N ALA A 113 -26.64 -18.20 18.47
CA ALA A 113 -27.57 -19.21 17.94
C ALA A 113 -27.10 -20.66 17.62
N GLY A 114 -27.78 -21.63 18.26
CA GLY A 114 -28.48 -22.74 17.57
C GLY A 114 -27.74 -24.06 17.28
N GLY A 115 -27.41 -24.85 18.30
CA GLY A 115 -27.42 -26.34 18.29
C GLY A 115 -26.57 -27.15 17.29
N VAL A 116 -25.88 -26.54 16.32
CA VAL A 116 -25.01 -27.22 15.35
C VAL A 116 -23.55 -27.00 15.73
N THR A 117 -22.70 -28.01 15.53
CA THR A 117 -21.23 -27.92 15.70
C THR A 117 -20.70 -26.78 14.81
N LYS A 118 -20.41 -25.63 15.42
CA LYS A 118 -19.90 -24.45 14.71
C LYS A 118 -18.39 -24.59 14.50
N LEU A 119 -17.92 -24.24 13.32
CA LEU A 119 -16.49 -24.16 12.99
C LEU A 119 -15.93 -22.82 13.52
N VAL A 120 -14.77 -22.88 14.15
CA VAL A 120 -14.00 -21.68 14.53
C VAL A 120 -12.98 -21.40 13.42
N ASN A 121 -12.63 -20.14 13.19
CA ASN A 121 -11.50 -19.74 12.33
C ASN A 121 -11.55 -20.12 10.83
N ASN A 122 -12.73 -20.25 10.21
CA ASN A 122 -12.84 -20.61 8.78
C ASN A 122 -13.26 -19.46 7.82
N LYS A 123 -13.08 -18.21 8.24
CA LYS A 123 -13.48 -17.02 7.46
C LYS A 123 -12.30 -16.06 7.30
N ILE A 124 -12.02 -15.69 6.06
CA ILE A 124 -11.02 -14.70 5.68
C ILE A 124 -11.79 -13.49 5.16
N VAL A 125 -11.56 -12.31 5.75
CA VAL A 125 -12.23 -11.07 5.33
C VAL A 125 -11.18 -10.12 4.78
N VAL A 126 -11.36 -9.72 3.52
CA VAL A 126 -10.44 -8.85 2.79
C VAL A 126 -11.19 -7.71 2.11
N TYR A 127 -10.49 -6.64 1.78
CA TYR A 127 -11.05 -5.50 1.06
C TYR A 127 -10.08 -5.02 -0.01
N PHE A 128 -10.63 -4.44 -1.08
CA PHE A 128 -9.83 -3.78 -2.10
C PHE A 128 -9.65 -2.30 -1.76
N ASP A 129 -8.40 -1.83 -1.84
CA ASP A 129 -8.03 -0.44 -1.61
C ASP A 129 -7.57 0.28 -2.89
N GLY A 130 -7.60 -0.42 -4.03
CA GLY A 130 -7.09 0.04 -5.31
C GLY A 130 -5.77 -0.59 -5.75
N ASN A 131 -5.14 -1.44 -4.94
CA ASN A 131 -3.89 -2.10 -5.28
C ASN A 131 -3.99 -3.63 -5.13
N HIS A 132 -3.84 -4.37 -6.23
CA HIS A 132 -3.91 -5.83 -6.22
C HIS A 132 -2.77 -6.48 -5.42
N ASP A 133 -1.62 -5.83 -5.28
CA ASP A 133 -0.53 -6.32 -4.40
C ASP A 133 -0.96 -6.26 -2.92
N HIS A 134 -1.65 -5.19 -2.51
CA HIS A 134 -2.19 -5.09 -1.16
C HIS A 134 -3.28 -6.14 -0.90
N LEU A 135 -4.15 -6.37 -1.88
CA LEU A 135 -5.17 -7.40 -1.78
C LEU A 135 -4.54 -8.81 -1.69
N LYS A 136 -3.51 -9.10 -2.48
CA LYS A 136 -2.73 -10.34 -2.38
C LYS A 136 -2.12 -10.50 -0.97
N ARG A 137 -1.52 -9.46 -0.41
CA ARG A 137 -0.97 -9.49 0.96
C ARG A 137 -2.06 -9.82 1.99
N GLN A 138 -3.23 -9.20 1.91
CA GLN A 138 -4.36 -9.50 2.81
C GLN A 138 -4.85 -10.95 2.68
N ILE A 139 -4.93 -11.49 1.46
CA ILE A 139 -5.29 -12.90 1.23
C ILE A 139 -4.27 -13.83 1.90
N ARG A 140 -2.97 -13.58 1.68
CA ARG A 140 -1.90 -14.38 2.26
C ARG A 140 -1.91 -14.34 3.79
N GLU A 141 -2.04 -13.16 4.39
CA GLU A 141 -2.17 -13.01 5.85
C GLU A 141 -3.44 -13.68 6.38
N GLY A 142 -4.55 -13.62 5.64
CA GLY A 142 -5.79 -14.30 5.98
C GLY A 142 -5.65 -15.82 6.00
N ILE A 143 -5.06 -16.41 4.96
CA ILE A 143 -4.77 -17.85 4.90
C ILE A 143 -3.81 -18.25 6.03
N ALA A 144 -2.74 -17.48 6.24
CA ALA A 144 -1.79 -17.73 7.30
C ALA A 144 -2.44 -17.69 8.69
N ARG A 145 -3.39 -16.78 8.91
CA ARG A 145 -4.18 -16.69 10.15
C ARG A 145 -5.00 -17.94 10.38
N VAL A 146 -5.78 -18.36 9.39
CA VAL A 146 -6.61 -19.57 9.47
C VAL A 146 -5.76 -20.79 9.81
N LEU A 147 -4.66 -21.00 9.08
CA LEU A 147 -3.77 -22.16 9.31
C LEU A 147 -3.08 -22.09 10.68
N THR A 148 -2.63 -20.91 11.11
CA THR A 148 -1.96 -20.74 12.41
C THR A 148 -2.94 -20.94 13.57
N ASP A 149 -4.14 -20.38 13.47
CA ASP A 149 -5.15 -20.50 14.53
C ASP A 149 -5.61 -21.97 14.65
N ASN A 150 -5.80 -22.66 13.53
CA ASN A 150 -6.13 -24.09 13.52
C ASN A 150 -4.98 -24.94 14.11
N LEU A 151 -3.73 -24.63 13.76
CA LEU A 151 -2.55 -25.31 14.31
C LEU A 151 -2.43 -25.13 15.83
N LEU A 152 -2.68 -23.92 16.34
CA LEU A 152 -2.52 -23.59 17.75
C LEU A 152 -3.68 -24.09 18.61
N PHE A 153 -4.90 -23.94 18.13
CA PHE A 153 -6.10 -24.11 18.95
C PHE A 153 -6.95 -25.31 18.55
N GLY A 154 -6.78 -25.86 17.35
CA GLY A 154 -7.60 -26.95 16.81
C GLY A 154 -8.74 -26.45 15.92
N ASP A 155 -9.35 -27.38 15.18
CA ASP A 155 -10.37 -27.07 14.15
C ASP A 155 -11.80 -27.00 14.72
N ASP A 156 -12.05 -27.60 15.88
CA ASP A 156 -13.36 -27.69 16.53
C ASP A 156 -13.43 -26.87 17.83
N ILE A 157 -14.64 -26.41 18.19
CA ILE A 157 -14.89 -25.52 19.36
C ILE A 157 -14.35 -26.10 20.68
N GLY A 158 -14.47 -27.41 20.88
CA GLY A 158 -14.03 -28.07 22.11
C GLY A 158 -12.51 -28.02 22.29
N GLU A 159 -11.76 -28.27 21.20
CA GLU A 159 -10.30 -28.15 21.19
C GLU A 159 -9.87 -26.69 21.36
N PHE A 160 -10.54 -25.79 20.63
CA PHE A 160 -10.26 -24.35 20.67
C PHE A 160 -10.36 -23.80 22.10
N ALA A 161 -11.46 -24.08 22.80
CA ALA A 161 -11.68 -23.60 24.16
C ALA A 161 -10.66 -24.18 25.17
N SER A 162 -10.30 -25.46 25.02
CA SER A 162 -9.33 -26.15 25.89
C SER A 162 -7.90 -25.62 25.69
N ASN A 163 -7.47 -25.49 24.43
CA ASN A 163 -6.13 -25.05 24.07
C ASN A 163 -5.92 -23.57 24.37
N GLN A 164 -6.91 -22.71 24.12
CA GLN A 164 -6.85 -21.29 24.43
C GLN A 164 -6.65 -21.04 25.93
N ALA A 165 -7.24 -21.87 26.80
CA ALA A 165 -7.07 -21.76 28.25
C ALA A 165 -5.66 -22.17 28.74
N LEU A 166 -4.92 -22.96 27.95
CA LEU A 166 -3.62 -23.54 28.33
C LEU A 166 -2.41 -22.88 27.62
N LEU A 167 -2.64 -22.17 26.51
CA LEU A 167 -1.61 -21.50 25.72
C LEU A 167 -1.61 -19.99 25.99
N ASP A 168 -0.73 -19.54 26.88
CA ASP A 168 -0.52 -18.12 27.16
C ASP A 168 0.55 -17.53 26.22
N LEU A 169 0.17 -17.32 24.96
CA LEU A 169 1.02 -16.66 23.96
C LEU A 169 0.62 -15.18 23.83
N PRO A 170 1.58 -14.23 23.86
CA PRO A 170 1.28 -12.84 23.62
C PRO A 170 0.68 -12.63 22.23
N LYS A 171 -0.39 -11.84 22.14
CA LYS A 171 -1.07 -11.56 20.87
C LYS A 171 -0.13 -11.01 19.79
N TRP A 172 0.80 -10.13 20.16
CA TRP A 172 1.79 -9.57 19.22
C TRP A 172 2.69 -10.66 18.60
N LEU A 173 2.96 -11.75 19.31
CA LEU A 173 3.80 -12.84 18.84
C LEU A 173 3.07 -13.64 17.76
N VAL A 174 1.81 -13.99 18.01
CA VAL A 174 0.97 -14.76 17.07
C VAL A 174 0.58 -13.89 15.86
N ASP A 175 0.10 -12.67 16.08
CA ASP A 175 -0.25 -11.74 14.99
C ASP A 175 0.97 -11.38 14.15
N GLY A 176 2.14 -11.22 14.78
CA GLY A 176 3.40 -11.02 14.09
C GLY A 176 3.85 -12.21 13.25
N TYR A 177 3.61 -13.44 13.73
CA TYR A 177 3.91 -14.67 12.98
C TYR A 177 3.03 -14.75 11.74
N VAL A 178 1.73 -14.51 11.90
CA VAL A 178 0.76 -14.47 10.81
C VAL A 178 1.15 -13.42 9.77
N SER A 179 1.54 -12.21 10.21
CA SER A 179 1.97 -11.15 9.29
C SER A 179 3.26 -11.53 8.54
N TYR A 180 4.24 -12.15 9.21
CA TYR A 180 5.48 -12.60 8.57
C TYR A 180 5.29 -13.80 7.63
N ALA A 181 4.35 -14.70 7.93
CA ALA A 181 3.96 -15.80 7.05
C ALA A 181 3.21 -15.27 5.80
N GLY A 182 2.38 -14.24 5.99
CA GLY A 182 1.64 -13.58 4.92
C GLY A 182 2.53 -12.76 3.98
N GLU A 183 3.48 -12.00 4.52
CA GLU A 183 4.41 -11.17 3.75
C GLU A 183 5.83 -11.31 4.34
N ALA A 184 6.82 -11.59 3.50
CA ALA A 184 8.20 -11.54 3.93
C ALA A 184 8.61 -10.12 4.34
N TRP A 185 9.78 -9.97 4.98
CA TRP A 185 10.31 -8.64 5.32
C TRP A 185 10.34 -7.73 4.08
N SER A 186 9.89 -6.49 4.21
CA SER A 186 9.73 -5.54 3.10
C SER A 186 10.40 -4.19 3.39
N THR A 187 10.56 -3.36 2.35
CA THR A 187 11.16 -2.01 2.45
C THR A 187 10.37 -1.09 3.37
N GLU A 188 9.04 -1.20 3.33
CA GLU A 188 8.11 -0.48 4.21
C GLU A 188 8.34 -0.84 5.68
N LYS A 189 8.35 -2.14 6.01
CA LYS A 189 8.56 -2.63 7.38
C LYS A 189 9.97 -2.32 7.91
N ASP A 190 10.98 -2.36 7.04
CA ASP A 190 12.35 -1.98 7.39
C ASP A 190 12.44 -0.50 7.77
N ASP A 191 11.80 0.41 7.00
CA ASP A 191 11.79 1.84 7.32
C ASP A 191 10.98 2.17 8.58
N GLU A 192 9.85 1.46 8.80
CA GLU A 192 9.05 1.61 10.01
C GLU A 192 9.78 1.15 11.27
N LEU A 193 10.45 -0.02 11.22
CA LEU A 193 11.22 -0.54 12.34
C LEU A 193 12.42 0.37 12.63
N LYS A 194 13.15 0.78 11.59
CA LYS A 194 14.25 1.74 11.70
C LYS A 194 13.80 3.03 12.39
N SER A 195 12.67 3.60 11.98
CA SER A 195 12.11 4.82 12.58
C SER A 195 11.72 4.60 14.05
N ALA A 196 11.15 3.44 14.38
CA ALA A 196 10.76 3.11 15.76
C ALA A 196 11.97 2.91 16.69
N ILE A 197 13.01 2.23 16.22
CA ILE A 197 14.22 1.94 17.02
C ILE A 197 15.10 3.18 17.17
N LEU A 198 15.35 3.92 16.09
CA LEU A 198 16.20 5.12 16.12
C LEU A 198 15.52 6.32 16.80
N GLY A 199 14.19 6.31 16.95
CA GLY A 199 13.44 7.34 17.67
C GLY A 199 13.75 7.40 19.17
N GLY A 200 14.39 6.37 19.75
CA GLY A 200 14.83 6.38 21.16
C GLY A 200 13.69 6.35 22.20
N ARG A 201 12.43 6.18 21.76
CA ARG A 201 11.24 6.20 22.62
C ARG A 201 11.05 4.94 23.46
N TYR A 202 11.56 3.80 23.00
CA TYR A 202 11.32 2.51 23.63
C TYR A 202 12.56 2.02 24.38
N ASN A 203 12.45 1.92 25.71
CA ASN A 203 13.52 1.38 26.55
C ASN A 203 13.47 -0.15 26.66
N SER A 204 12.34 -0.76 26.28
CA SER A 204 12.17 -2.21 26.28
C SER A 204 11.30 -2.67 25.11
N PHE A 205 11.48 -3.92 24.68
CA PHE A 205 10.65 -4.52 23.65
C PHE A 205 9.15 -4.51 24.00
N TYR A 206 8.79 -4.68 25.27
CA TYR A 206 7.38 -4.68 25.69
C TYR A 206 6.69 -3.33 25.46
N GLN A 207 7.40 -2.21 25.66
CA GLN A 207 6.85 -0.88 25.33
C GLN A 207 6.64 -0.74 23.83
N PHE A 208 7.61 -1.19 23.03
CA PHE A 208 7.50 -1.19 21.57
C PHE A 208 6.34 -2.07 21.08
N ALA A 209 6.23 -3.30 21.59
CA ALA A 209 5.16 -4.24 21.24
C ALA A 209 3.78 -3.81 21.74
N PHE A 210 3.70 -3.03 22.81
CA PHE A 210 2.43 -2.46 23.26
C PHE A 210 1.92 -1.39 22.30
N GLU A 211 2.80 -0.50 21.83
CA GLU A 211 2.43 0.58 20.92
C GLU A 211 2.27 0.13 19.47
N LYS A 212 3.13 -0.79 19.00
CA LYS A 212 3.14 -1.32 17.64
C LYS A 212 3.24 -2.86 17.62
N PRO A 213 2.19 -3.58 18.05
CA PRO A 213 2.24 -5.03 18.25
C PRO A 213 2.56 -5.82 16.98
N VAL A 214 1.91 -5.50 15.85
CA VAL A 214 2.10 -6.23 14.59
C VAL A 214 3.53 -6.04 14.06
N LEU A 215 4.01 -4.79 14.01
CA LEU A 215 5.38 -4.49 13.58
C LEU A 215 6.43 -5.15 14.48
N ALA A 216 6.24 -5.09 15.81
CA ALA A 216 7.16 -5.71 16.76
C ALA A 216 7.23 -7.23 16.61
N GLY A 217 6.08 -7.89 16.43
CA GLY A 217 6.03 -9.33 16.21
C GLY A 217 6.60 -9.75 14.87
N HIS A 218 6.23 -9.06 13.79
CA HIS A 218 6.77 -9.33 12.46
C HIS A 218 8.31 -9.16 12.45
N ALA A 219 8.81 -8.08 13.04
CA ALA A 219 10.25 -7.83 13.18
C ALA A 219 10.96 -8.88 14.04
N PHE A 220 10.30 -9.37 15.10
CA PHE A 220 10.84 -10.44 15.94
C PHE A 220 11.05 -11.72 15.12
N TRP A 221 10.06 -12.15 14.32
CA TRP A 221 10.21 -13.36 13.49
C TRP A 221 11.25 -13.19 12.39
N TYR A 222 11.33 -12.01 11.79
CA TYR A 222 12.41 -11.67 10.87
C TYR A 222 13.79 -11.79 11.56
N TYR A 223 13.94 -11.25 12.76
CA TYR A 223 15.17 -11.38 13.55
C TYR A 223 15.52 -12.82 13.89
N ILE A 224 14.53 -13.66 14.22
CA ILE A 224 14.75 -15.09 14.45
C ILE A 224 15.32 -15.74 13.17
N GLY A 225 14.73 -15.46 12.02
CA GLY A 225 15.21 -15.95 10.73
C GLY A 225 16.65 -15.50 10.40
N GLU A 226 16.96 -14.23 10.69
CA GLU A 226 18.28 -13.64 10.41
C GLU A 226 19.38 -14.14 11.34
N LYS A 227 19.12 -14.21 12.65
CA LYS A 227 20.15 -14.54 13.65
C LYS A 227 20.21 -16.03 13.99
N TYR A 228 19.09 -16.73 13.89
CA TYR A 228 18.96 -18.14 14.26
C TYR A 228 18.55 -19.02 13.08
N ARG A 229 18.65 -18.55 11.83
CA ARG A 229 18.29 -19.27 10.58
C ARG A 229 16.79 -19.36 10.33
N LYS A 230 16.42 -19.45 9.04
CA LYS A 230 15.02 -19.39 8.57
C LYS A 230 14.19 -20.59 9.03
N GLU A 231 14.79 -21.76 9.20
CA GLU A 231 14.09 -22.98 9.63
C GLU A 231 13.62 -22.89 11.10
N ASN A 232 14.27 -22.05 11.90
CA ASN A 232 13.93 -21.89 13.31
C ASN A 232 12.72 -20.99 13.57
N ILE A 233 12.16 -20.36 12.53
CA ILE A 233 10.99 -19.48 12.65
C ILE A 233 9.77 -20.31 13.06
N THR A 234 9.33 -21.23 12.20
CA THR A 234 8.18 -22.11 12.48
C THR A 234 8.48 -23.10 13.61
N TYR A 235 9.72 -23.60 13.67
CA TYR A 235 10.14 -24.53 14.73
C TYR A 235 10.04 -23.92 16.14
N LEU A 236 10.36 -22.62 16.31
CA LEU A 236 10.21 -21.96 17.61
C LEU A 236 8.75 -21.89 18.06
N LEU A 237 7.82 -21.57 17.14
CA LEU A 237 6.38 -21.55 17.44
C LEU A 237 5.87 -22.95 17.81
N TYR A 238 6.31 -23.97 17.07
CA TYR A 238 5.99 -25.37 17.36
C TYR A 238 6.43 -25.78 18.78
N LEU A 239 7.67 -25.45 19.17
CA LEU A 239 8.16 -25.73 20.52
C LEU A 239 7.44 -24.92 21.59
N ALA A 240 7.08 -23.67 21.30
CA ALA A 240 6.32 -22.83 22.22
C ALA A 240 4.95 -23.45 22.52
N ARG A 241 4.29 -24.02 21.51
CA ARG A 241 3.04 -24.78 21.65
C ARG A 241 3.23 -26.04 22.49
N ILE A 242 4.22 -26.88 22.17
CA ILE A 242 4.44 -28.16 22.86
C ILE A 242 4.80 -27.96 24.33
N TYR A 243 5.75 -27.07 24.62
CA TYR A 243 6.17 -26.81 25.99
C TYR A 243 5.19 -25.95 26.77
N LYS A 244 4.21 -25.33 26.11
CA LYS A 244 3.31 -24.32 26.68
C LYS A 244 4.09 -23.22 27.43
N ASN A 245 5.32 -22.96 26.99
CA ASN A 245 6.27 -22.09 27.68
C ASN A 245 7.31 -21.54 26.71
N LEU A 246 7.24 -20.23 26.47
CA LEU A 246 8.15 -19.52 25.57
C LEU A 246 9.62 -19.54 26.03
N ASN A 247 9.88 -19.57 27.35
CA ASN A 247 11.26 -19.62 27.85
C ASN A 247 11.94 -20.93 27.47
N ASN A 248 11.24 -22.06 27.61
CA ASN A 248 11.80 -23.37 27.26
C ASN A 248 12.05 -23.49 25.75
N ALA A 249 11.12 -22.97 24.94
CA ALA A 249 11.27 -22.92 23.49
C ALA A 249 12.49 -22.07 23.07
N CYS A 250 12.64 -20.88 23.66
CA CYS A 250 13.79 -20.01 23.39
C CYS A 250 15.11 -20.59 23.89
N LEU A 251 15.13 -21.28 25.04
CA LEU A 251 16.32 -21.98 25.52
C LEU A 251 16.77 -23.07 24.56
N ARG A 252 15.83 -23.77 23.90
CA ARG A 252 16.16 -24.80 22.93
C ARG A 252 16.75 -24.22 21.64
N VAL A 253 16.13 -23.18 21.10
CA VAL A 253 16.48 -22.57 19.80
C VAL A 253 17.61 -21.54 19.94
N CYS A 254 17.42 -20.54 20.80
CA CYS A 254 18.31 -19.39 20.96
C CYS A 254 19.39 -19.59 22.03
N LYS A 255 19.31 -20.66 22.84
CA LYS A 255 20.19 -20.92 24.00
C LYS A 255 20.13 -19.84 25.09
N LYS A 256 19.10 -19.00 25.08
CA LYS A 256 18.86 -17.91 26.03
C LYS A 256 17.41 -17.87 26.48
N LYS A 257 17.15 -17.27 27.64
CA LYS A 257 15.77 -17.04 28.11
C LYS A 257 15.06 -16.02 27.21
N PHE A 258 13.73 -16.07 27.14
CA PHE A 258 12.96 -15.24 26.20
C PHE A 258 13.23 -13.75 26.39
N LYS A 259 13.27 -13.26 27.64
CA LYS A 259 13.54 -11.86 27.96
C LYS A 259 14.91 -11.37 27.46
N GLU A 260 15.93 -12.23 27.51
CA GLU A 260 17.27 -11.90 27.01
C GLU A 260 17.28 -11.83 25.47
N VAL A 261 16.55 -12.73 24.79
CA VAL A 261 16.41 -12.69 23.33
C VAL A 261 15.76 -11.38 22.87
N LEU A 262 14.74 -10.89 23.61
CA LEU A 262 14.09 -9.61 23.31
C LEU A 262 15.02 -8.40 23.56
N ALA A 263 15.90 -8.46 24.56
CA ALA A 263 16.90 -7.43 24.79
C ALA A 263 17.96 -7.42 23.67
N ASP A 264 18.47 -8.60 23.30
CA ASP A 264 19.41 -8.77 22.18
C ASP A 264 18.81 -8.28 20.86
N PHE A 265 17.51 -8.49 20.65
CA PHE A 265 16.79 -7.97 19.47
C PHE A 265 16.89 -6.44 19.41
N MET A 266 16.55 -5.73 20.50
CA MET A 266 16.57 -4.27 20.52
C MET A 266 17.97 -3.73 20.22
N GLN A 267 19.00 -4.32 20.84
CA GLN A 267 20.39 -3.94 20.62
C GLN A 267 20.83 -4.23 19.17
N TYR A 268 20.55 -5.43 18.66
CA TYR A 268 20.93 -5.83 17.31
C TYR A 268 20.34 -4.89 16.25
N GLN A 269 19.04 -4.57 16.36
CA GLN A 269 18.40 -3.66 15.40
C GLN A 269 18.99 -2.24 15.49
N GLN A 270 19.28 -1.76 16.71
CA GLN A 270 19.93 -0.47 16.89
C GLN A 270 21.30 -0.40 16.21
N GLU A 271 22.12 -1.45 16.34
CA GLU A 271 23.45 -1.54 15.69
C GLU A 271 23.34 -1.56 14.16
N VAL A 272 22.44 -2.38 13.61
CA VAL A 272 22.19 -2.49 12.16
C VAL A 272 21.79 -1.15 11.58
N TYR A 273 20.79 -0.49 12.15
CA TYR A 273 20.30 0.78 11.63
C TYR A 273 21.28 1.94 11.86
N SER A 274 22.02 1.95 12.97
CA SER A 274 23.08 2.94 13.22
C SER A 274 24.23 2.85 12.21
N LYS A 275 24.49 1.66 11.64
CA LYS A 275 25.47 1.48 10.57
C LYS A 275 24.93 1.96 9.21
N ASP A 276 23.65 1.70 8.93
CA ASP A 276 23.02 2.09 7.66
C ASP A 276 22.93 3.62 7.52
N ILE A 277 22.53 4.34 8.57
CA ILE A 277 22.40 5.82 8.54
C ILE A 277 23.73 6.55 8.33
N ARG A 278 24.87 5.98 8.78
CA ARG A 278 26.20 6.57 8.62
C ARG A 278 26.64 6.70 7.17
N GLN A 279 26.08 5.89 6.28
CA GLN A 279 26.42 5.88 4.85
C GLN A 279 25.48 6.77 4.01
N ARG A 280 24.54 7.48 4.66
CA ARG A 280 23.45 8.22 4.03
C ARG A 280 23.47 9.69 4.45
N ARG A 281 22.86 10.56 3.63
CA ARG A 281 22.84 12.00 3.88
C ARG A 281 21.40 12.45 4.11
N ASN A 282 21.19 13.15 5.21
CA ASN A 282 19.89 13.67 5.59
C ASN A 282 19.87 15.20 5.50
N GLN A 283 20.00 15.73 4.28
CA GLN A 283 20.00 17.17 4.02
C GLN A 283 19.14 17.46 2.79
N PRO A 284 17.80 17.50 2.95
CA PRO A 284 16.93 18.00 1.90
C PRO A 284 17.30 19.46 1.60
N LYS A 285 17.55 19.78 0.32
CA LYS A 285 17.92 21.14 -0.09
C LYS A 285 16.66 21.97 -0.35
N GLY A 286 16.08 22.55 0.70
CA GLY A 286 14.95 23.46 0.56
C GLY A 286 14.46 24.01 1.89
N GLN A 287 13.27 24.61 1.87
CA GLN A 287 12.69 25.21 3.06
C GLN A 287 11.91 24.13 3.83
N LEU A 288 12.26 23.95 5.10
CA LEU A 288 11.40 23.23 6.03
C LEU A 288 10.18 24.11 6.28
N ASN A 289 9.00 23.62 5.91
CA ASN A 289 7.76 24.30 6.23
C ASN A 289 7.27 23.88 7.61
N VAL A 290 7.16 22.57 7.88
CA VAL A 290 6.41 22.09 9.07
C VAL A 290 7.10 20.92 9.74
N SER A 291 7.00 20.84 11.05
CA SER A 291 7.23 19.64 11.86
C SER A 291 5.96 19.30 12.65
N GLU A 292 5.30 18.18 12.33
CA GLU A 292 4.18 17.65 13.12
C GLU A 292 4.67 16.48 13.99
N ASP A 293 4.29 16.48 15.27
CA ASP A 293 4.55 15.40 16.21
C ASP A 293 3.46 14.32 16.08
N ILE A 294 3.88 13.10 15.72
CA ILE A 294 2.98 11.94 15.54
C ILE A 294 2.83 11.07 16.79
N SER A 295 3.32 11.52 17.95
CA SER A 295 3.26 10.74 19.19
C SER A 295 1.84 10.49 19.70
N LYS A 296 0.90 11.41 19.41
CA LYS A 296 -0.50 11.37 19.89
C LYS A 296 -1.54 11.27 18.78
N ASN A 297 -1.29 11.93 17.65
CA ASN A 297 -2.19 12.03 16.52
C ASN A 297 -1.41 11.63 15.26
N ASP A 298 -2.05 11.02 14.27
CA ASP A 298 -1.39 10.79 12.98
C ASP A 298 -1.72 11.90 11.99
N TYR A 299 -0.77 12.22 11.12
CA TYR A 299 -0.88 13.26 10.10
C TYR A 299 -0.44 12.71 8.74
N PHE A 300 -1.27 12.88 7.72
CA PHE A 300 -1.00 12.37 6.37
C PHE A 300 -1.72 13.22 5.32
N ARG A 301 -1.43 12.95 4.03
CA ARG A 301 -1.84 13.76 2.87
C ARG A 301 -1.45 15.23 3.02
N PHE A 302 -0.18 15.49 3.32
CA PHE A 302 0.29 16.88 3.38
C PHE A 302 0.27 17.50 1.99
N GLN A 303 -0.24 18.72 1.91
CA GLN A 303 -0.32 19.48 0.68
C GLN A 303 0.17 20.90 0.91
N ALA A 304 1.43 21.17 0.53
CA ALA A 304 1.99 22.51 0.58
C ALA A 304 1.32 23.41 -0.46
N ASN A 305 0.97 24.64 -0.09
CA ASN A 305 0.44 25.60 -1.05
C ASN A 305 1.49 25.81 -2.16
N PRO A 306 1.08 25.76 -3.44
CA PRO A 306 1.99 25.89 -4.56
C PRO A 306 2.66 27.27 -4.64
N ASN A 307 2.04 28.34 -4.13
CA ASN A 307 2.63 29.68 -4.14
C ASN A 307 3.98 29.69 -3.39
N PRO A 308 5.13 30.00 -4.05
CA PRO A 308 6.46 29.92 -3.45
C PRO A 308 6.65 30.74 -2.17
N LYS A 309 5.90 31.84 -2.01
CA LYS A 309 6.01 32.73 -0.84
C LYS A 309 5.06 32.35 0.30
N SER A 310 4.09 31.47 0.05
CA SER A 310 3.12 31.04 1.05
C SER A 310 3.66 29.84 1.83
N SER A 311 3.56 29.92 3.16
CA SER A 311 3.78 28.78 4.06
C SER A 311 2.51 27.99 4.36
N THR A 312 1.38 28.34 3.73
CA THR A 312 0.10 27.67 3.94
C THR A 312 0.19 26.21 3.51
N TYR A 313 -0.41 25.30 4.26
CA TYR A 313 -0.52 23.89 3.89
C TYR A 313 -1.84 23.28 4.36
N GLY A 314 -2.29 22.27 3.62
CA GLY A 314 -3.38 21.38 4.02
C GLY A 314 -2.81 20.08 4.60
N VAL A 315 -3.46 19.54 5.61
CA VAL A 315 -3.10 18.24 6.20
C VAL A 315 -4.35 17.53 6.73
N VAL A 316 -4.35 16.20 6.71
CA VAL A 316 -5.34 15.39 7.41
C VAL A 316 -4.76 15.00 8.77
N GLU A 317 -5.45 15.38 9.84
CA GLU A 317 -5.20 14.85 11.19
C GLU A 317 -6.16 13.68 11.46
N PHE A 318 -5.63 12.56 11.90
CA PHE A 318 -6.39 11.45 12.43
C PHE A 318 -6.19 11.30 13.93
N LYS A 319 -7.31 11.28 14.66
CA LYS A 319 -7.33 11.16 16.11
C LYS A 319 -8.48 10.27 16.56
N LYS A 320 -8.15 9.07 17.05
CA LYS A 320 -9.10 8.14 17.67
C LYS A 320 -10.36 7.93 16.82
N GLY A 321 -10.21 7.60 15.54
CA GLY A 321 -11.32 7.34 14.62
C GLY A 321 -11.94 8.58 13.94
N GLN A 322 -11.52 9.80 14.30
CA GLN A 322 -11.97 11.03 13.65
C GLN A 322 -10.91 11.59 12.71
N TYR A 323 -11.33 11.97 11.51
CA TYR A 323 -10.52 12.66 10.51
C TYR A 323 -10.85 14.14 10.51
N SER A 324 -9.85 14.99 10.60
CA SER A 324 -9.98 16.45 10.51
C SER A 324 -9.06 16.98 9.41
N VAL A 325 -9.64 17.56 8.36
CA VAL A 325 -8.88 18.28 7.34
C VAL A 325 -8.58 19.67 7.87
N LYS A 326 -7.31 19.95 8.13
CA LYS A 326 -6.84 21.23 8.63
C LYS A 326 -6.13 22.00 7.51
N LEU A 327 -6.50 23.27 7.38
CA LEU A 327 -5.78 24.26 6.59
C LEU A 327 -5.02 25.15 7.57
N MET A 328 -3.71 25.15 7.46
CA MET A 328 -2.82 25.92 8.32
C MET A 328 -2.35 27.15 7.54
N GLU A 329 -2.81 28.32 7.94
CA GLU A 329 -2.40 29.60 7.37
C GLU A 329 -1.31 30.21 8.26
N ASN A 330 -0.15 30.54 7.68
CA ASN A 330 0.98 31.18 8.37
C ASN A 330 1.44 30.48 9.66
N PHE A 331 1.37 29.14 9.72
CA PHE A 331 1.79 28.27 10.85
C PHE A 331 0.98 28.35 12.15
N TYR A 332 0.19 29.39 12.38
CA TYR A 332 -0.52 29.58 13.65
C TYR A 332 -2.05 29.60 13.49
N ASP A 333 -2.58 29.96 12.32
CA ASP A 333 -4.02 30.02 12.10
C ASP A 333 -4.53 28.68 11.52
N ALA A 334 -5.08 27.86 12.41
CA ALA A 334 -5.56 26.53 12.13
C ALA A 334 -7.06 26.53 11.82
N ARG A 335 -7.43 26.42 10.55
CA ARG A 335 -8.83 26.27 10.12
C ARG A 335 -9.18 24.83 9.84
N THR A 336 -10.21 24.30 10.51
CA THR A 336 -10.74 22.96 10.18
C THR A 336 -11.75 23.06 9.04
N LEU A 337 -11.43 22.47 7.89
CA LEU A 337 -12.30 22.50 6.71
C LEU A 337 -13.34 21.37 6.73
N LEU A 338 -12.98 20.20 7.24
CA LEU A 338 -13.85 19.03 7.30
C LEU A 338 -13.55 18.25 8.58
N LYS A 339 -14.60 17.72 9.22
CA LYS A 339 -14.49 16.79 10.35
C LYS A 339 -15.45 15.64 10.13
N ILE A 340 -14.94 14.42 10.04
CA ILE A 340 -15.73 13.21 9.80
C ILE A 340 -15.27 12.06 10.71
N GLY A 341 -16.07 11.01 10.78
CA GLY A 341 -15.78 9.82 11.57
C GLY A 341 -16.32 9.90 12.99
N VAL A 342 -16.26 8.76 13.68
CA VAL A 342 -16.77 8.58 15.03
C VAL A 342 -15.60 8.28 15.95
N ARG A 343 -15.67 8.76 17.19
CA ARG A 343 -14.60 8.52 18.16
C ARG A 343 -14.55 7.05 18.55
N THR A 344 -13.41 6.39 18.32
CA THR A 344 -13.17 4.99 18.68
C THR A 344 -11.85 4.85 19.45
N ASN A 345 -11.75 3.84 20.32
CA ASN A 345 -10.52 3.59 21.11
C ASN A 345 -9.40 2.98 20.26
N GLN A 346 -9.77 2.11 19.31
CA GLN A 346 -8.92 1.61 18.24
C GLN A 346 -9.57 2.06 16.93
N GLY A 347 -8.82 2.76 16.09
CA GLY A 347 -9.32 3.28 14.82
C GLY A 347 -8.30 3.00 13.75
N ASP A 348 -8.70 2.23 12.74
CA ASP A 348 -7.88 1.99 11.56
C ASP A 348 -8.02 3.16 10.58
N ILE A 349 -6.89 3.65 10.10
CA ILE A 349 -6.82 4.75 9.13
C ILE A 349 -7.31 4.24 7.78
N ASN A 350 -8.21 4.99 7.15
CA ASN A 350 -8.63 4.72 5.78
C ASN A 350 -7.44 4.96 4.85
N PRO A 351 -7.08 4.00 3.98
CA PRO A 351 -5.91 4.13 3.13
C PRO A 351 -6.02 5.31 2.15
N ASN A 352 -7.22 5.69 1.73
CA ASN A 352 -7.39 6.65 0.63
C ASN A 352 -7.98 7.99 1.10
N TYR A 353 -8.99 7.98 1.98
CA TYR A 353 -9.72 9.20 2.34
C TYR A 353 -9.26 9.83 3.67
N PRO A 354 -9.37 11.16 3.82
CA PRO A 354 -9.69 12.17 2.80
C PRO A 354 -8.53 12.43 1.82
N ILE A 355 -8.86 12.87 0.61
CA ILE A 355 -7.92 13.26 -0.45
C ILE A 355 -7.88 14.79 -0.55
N LEU A 356 -6.68 15.34 -0.66
CA LEU A 356 -6.43 16.79 -0.75
C LEU A 356 -5.63 17.11 -2.02
N ALA A 357 -5.97 18.18 -2.73
CA ALA A 357 -5.19 18.67 -3.86
C ALA A 357 -5.28 20.19 -4.05
N TRP A 358 -4.15 20.86 -4.22
CA TRP A 358 -4.12 22.29 -4.58
C TRP A 358 -4.28 22.48 -6.09
N ASP A 359 -4.97 23.54 -6.50
CA ASP A 359 -4.91 24.03 -7.88
C ASP A 359 -3.51 24.59 -8.19
N GLY A 360 -3.11 24.65 -9.47
CA GLY A 360 -1.76 25.12 -9.84
C GLY A 360 -1.39 26.53 -9.34
N LYS A 361 -2.39 27.37 -9.02
CA LYS A 361 -2.21 28.73 -8.48
C LYS A 361 -2.20 28.81 -6.95
N GLY A 362 -2.68 27.80 -6.24
CA GLY A 362 -2.76 27.78 -4.77
C GLY A 362 -3.88 28.63 -4.19
N THR A 363 -4.91 28.90 -4.98
CA THR A 363 -6.10 29.66 -4.59
C THR A 363 -7.25 28.76 -4.14
N ARG A 364 -7.21 27.49 -4.55
CA ARG A 364 -8.27 26.51 -4.35
C ARG A 364 -7.70 25.18 -3.85
N LEU A 365 -8.32 24.64 -2.80
CA LEU A 365 -7.98 23.33 -2.24
C LEU A 365 -9.17 22.37 -2.44
N LEU A 366 -8.97 21.34 -3.25
CA LEU A 366 -9.89 20.22 -3.35
C LEU A 366 -9.83 19.39 -2.07
N VAL A 367 -11.01 19.00 -1.58
CA VAL A 367 -11.17 18.00 -0.53
C VAL A 367 -12.19 16.98 -1.00
N ALA A 368 -11.76 15.74 -1.24
CA ALA A 368 -12.63 14.61 -1.54
C ALA A 368 -12.65 13.65 -0.34
N TYR A 369 -13.84 13.18 0.03
CA TYR A 369 -14.06 12.42 1.25
C TYR A 369 -15.25 11.48 1.09
N TRP A 370 -15.25 10.42 1.89
CA TRP A 370 -16.37 9.51 1.97
C TRP A 370 -17.26 9.86 3.18
N GLU A 371 -18.57 9.94 2.97
CA GLU A 371 -19.53 10.21 4.03
C GLU A 371 -20.89 9.56 3.70
N ASN A 372 -21.43 8.80 4.65
CA ASN A 372 -22.75 8.16 4.56
C ASN A 372 -22.96 7.32 3.29
N GLY A 373 -21.97 6.51 2.92
CA GLY A 373 -22.08 5.62 1.75
C GLY A 373 -21.76 6.27 0.40
N LYS A 374 -21.44 7.57 0.37
CA LYS A 374 -21.25 8.36 -0.85
C LYS A 374 -19.88 9.04 -0.88
N ILE A 375 -19.32 9.18 -2.08
CA ILE A 375 -18.08 9.93 -2.31
C ILE A 375 -18.47 11.37 -2.58
N LYS A 376 -18.02 12.28 -1.71
CA LYS A 376 -18.33 13.70 -1.81
C LYS A 376 -17.06 14.50 -2.03
N MET A 377 -17.21 15.66 -2.65
CA MET A 377 -16.14 16.62 -2.78
C MET A 377 -16.63 18.04 -2.52
N PHE A 378 -15.68 18.91 -2.14
CA PHE A 378 -15.83 20.35 -2.26
C PHE A 378 -14.48 20.97 -2.64
N VAL A 379 -14.53 22.15 -3.22
CA VAL A 379 -13.35 22.98 -3.47
C VAL A 379 -13.40 24.17 -2.53
N TYR A 380 -12.45 24.26 -1.61
CA TYR A 380 -12.32 25.40 -0.72
C TYR A 380 -11.59 26.54 -1.43
N ASP A 381 -12.25 27.69 -1.57
CA ASP A 381 -11.63 28.91 -2.07
C ASP A 381 -10.94 29.62 -0.90
N VAL A 382 -9.62 29.74 -0.95
CA VAL A 382 -8.82 30.32 0.16
C VAL A 382 -8.98 31.83 0.23
N ILE A 383 -9.16 32.49 -0.92
CA ILE A 383 -9.27 33.94 -1.00
C ILE A 383 -10.65 34.36 -0.50
N ALA A 384 -11.70 33.75 -1.05
CA ALA A 384 -13.08 34.07 -0.68
C ALA A 384 -13.53 33.37 0.62
N LYS A 385 -12.73 32.43 1.14
CA LYS A 385 -12.90 31.71 2.40
C LYS A 385 -14.18 30.88 2.53
N TYR A 386 -14.75 30.41 1.42
CA TYR A 386 -15.96 29.55 1.42
C TYR A 386 -15.78 28.29 0.56
N LYS A 387 -16.65 27.30 0.79
CA LYS A 387 -16.66 26.02 0.07
C LYS A 387 -17.50 26.12 -1.20
N ARG A 388 -16.89 25.94 -2.37
CA ARG A 388 -17.52 25.83 -3.69
C ARG A 388 -17.73 24.37 -4.07
N TYR A 389 -18.60 24.13 -5.06
CA TYR A 389 -18.78 22.84 -5.74
C TYR A 389 -18.95 21.65 -4.76
N LYS A 390 -19.86 21.80 -3.79
CA LYS A 390 -20.23 20.71 -2.87
C LYS A 390 -21.11 19.71 -3.64
N GLN A 391 -20.53 18.62 -4.09
CA GLN A 391 -21.23 17.63 -4.91
C GLN A 391 -20.76 16.20 -4.64
N GLU A 392 -21.52 15.24 -5.15
CA GLU A 392 -21.21 13.81 -5.12
C GLU A 392 -20.48 13.42 -6.41
N ILE A 393 -19.48 12.55 -6.28
CA ILE A 393 -18.81 11.93 -7.44
C ILE A 393 -19.46 10.57 -7.64
N GLU A 394 -20.24 10.45 -8.71
CA GLU A 394 -20.95 9.23 -9.09
C GLU A 394 -20.17 8.43 -10.16
N GLY A 395 -20.51 7.15 -10.31
CA GLY A 395 -19.95 6.29 -11.36
C GLY A 395 -18.67 5.55 -11.01
N VAL A 396 -18.16 5.68 -9.78
CA VAL A 396 -17.00 4.98 -9.22
C VAL A 396 -17.31 4.45 -7.83
N ASP A 397 -16.65 3.35 -7.45
CA ASP A 397 -16.84 2.70 -6.14
C ASP A 397 -15.95 3.33 -5.05
N GLN A 398 -14.72 3.73 -5.42
CA GLN A 398 -13.75 4.35 -4.52
C GLN A 398 -12.81 5.28 -5.29
N LEU A 399 -12.39 6.39 -4.67
CA LEU A 399 -11.37 7.30 -5.17
C LEU A 399 -10.03 6.96 -4.50
N LEU A 400 -8.94 6.94 -5.27
CA LEU A 400 -7.60 6.57 -4.81
C LEU A 400 -6.72 7.81 -4.63
N ASP A 401 -6.65 8.64 -5.67
CA ASP A 401 -5.90 9.90 -5.67
C ASP A 401 -6.56 10.91 -6.62
N ALA A 402 -6.29 12.20 -6.42
CA ALA A 402 -6.78 13.27 -7.27
C ALA A 402 -5.79 14.43 -7.35
N SER A 403 -5.67 15.02 -8.53
CA SER A 403 -4.87 16.23 -8.79
C SER A 403 -5.57 17.14 -9.79
N PHE A 404 -5.26 18.45 -9.77
CA PHE A 404 -5.75 19.37 -10.79
C PHE A 404 -4.92 19.25 -12.07
N MET A 405 -5.55 19.46 -13.21
CA MET A 405 -4.86 19.78 -14.47
C MET A 405 -4.35 21.24 -14.46
N LEU A 406 -4.03 21.77 -15.64
CA LEU A 406 -3.64 23.18 -15.81
C LEU A 406 -4.77 24.17 -15.46
N ASP A 407 -6.02 23.73 -15.56
CA ASP A 407 -7.22 24.49 -15.23
C ASP A 407 -7.78 24.11 -13.85
N ALA A 408 -8.50 25.05 -13.24
CA ALA A 408 -9.12 24.85 -11.93
C ALA A 408 -10.51 24.19 -11.99
N ASN A 409 -10.85 23.55 -13.11
CA ASN A 409 -12.13 22.87 -13.35
C ASN A 409 -11.94 21.37 -13.67
N THR A 410 -10.83 20.98 -14.30
CA THR A 410 -10.55 19.59 -14.64
C THR A 410 -9.64 18.94 -13.60
N LEU A 411 -10.10 17.82 -13.04
CA LEU A 411 -9.33 16.94 -12.17
C LEU A 411 -8.84 15.73 -12.95
N VAL A 412 -7.63 15.29 -12.65
CA VAL A 412 -7.15 13.94 -12.95
C VAL A 412 -7.30 13.11 -11.69
N MET A 413 -7.88 11.93 -11.83
CA MET A 413 -8.17 11.05 -10.70
C MET A 413 -7.76 9.62 -11.03
N SER A 414 -7.35 8.88 -10.00
CA SER A 414 -7.31 7.43 -10.04
C SER A 414 -8.47 6.93 -9.18
N ALA A 415 -9.31 6.06 -9.74
CA ALA A 415 -10.52 5.59 -9.10
C ALA A 415 -10.79 4.13 -9.43
N VAL A 416 -11.46 3.44 -8.50
CA VAL A 416 -11.88 2.06 -8.65
C VAL A 416 -13.28 2.01 -9.22
N LYS A 417 -13.46 1.19 -10.25
CA LYS A 417 -14.78 0.83 -10.78
C LYS A 417 -14.76 -0.65 -11.16
N ASN A 418 -15.75 -1.41 -10.70
CA ASN A 418 -15.89 -2.83 -10.99
C ASN A 418 -14.65 -3.68 -10.63
N GLY A 419 -13.84 -3.25 -9.65
CA GLY A 419 -12.61 -3.94 -9.27
C GLY A 419 -11.34 -3.51 -10.00
N HIS A 420 -11.43 -2.60 -10.97
CA HIS A 420 -10.27 -2.07 -11.69
C HIS A 420 -9.93 -0.66 -11.22
N SER A 421 -8.64 -0.39 -11.03
CA SER A 421 -8.10 0.91 -10.68
C SER A 421 -7.62 1.62 -11.94
N ASP A 422 -8.44 2.54 -12.45
CA ASP A 422 -8.18 3.23 -13.71
C ASP A 422 -8.00 4.74 -13.51
N ILE A 423 -7.46 5.40 -14.53
CA ILE A 423 -7.35 6.85 -14.62
C ILE A 423 -8.61 7.44 -15.23
N TYR A 424 -9.10 8.50 -14.59
CA TYR A 424 -10.25 9.28 -15.02
C TYR A 424 -9.91 10.76 -15.08
N THR A 425 -10.64 11.50 -15.92
CA THR A 425 -10.72 12.95 -15.80
C THR A 425 -12.13 13.38 -15.43
N TYR A 426 -12.23 14.36 -14.56
CA TYR A 426 -13.49 14.84 -14.00
C TYR A 426 -13.60 16.35 -14.15
N LYS A 427 -14.64 16.80 -14.87
CA LYS A 427 -14.95 18.22 -15.02
C LYS A 427 -15.92 18.63 -13.92
N ILE A 428 -15.43 19.45 -12.98
CA ILE A 428 -16.15 19.84 -11.76
C ILE A 428 -17.47 20.52 -12.08
N GLU A 429 -17.47 21.51 -12.98
CA GLU A 429 -18.67 22.29 -13.31
C GLU A 429 -19.74 21.49 -14.07
N GLN A 430 -19.32 20.48 -14.84
CA GLN A 430 -20.22 19.66 -15.66
C GLN A 430 -20.67 18.38 -14.93
N ASN A 431 -20.10 18.10 -13.76
CA ASN A 431 -20.21 16.81 -13.09
C ASN A 431 -19.97 15.62 -14.04
N LYS A 432 -18.99 15.76 -14.95
CA LYS A 432 -18.74 14.78 -16.02
C LYS A 432 -17.46 14.01 -15.73
N LEU A 433 -17.62 12.71 -15.49
CA LEU A 433 -16.52 11.74 -15.38
C LEU A 433 -16.23 11.13 -16.75
N THR A 434 -14.95 11.03 -17.11
CA THR A 434 -14.49 10.41 -18.36
C THR A 434 -13.33 9.47 -18.07
N GLN A 435 -13.43 8.24 -18.54
CA GLN A 435 -12.44 7.19 -18.32
C GLN A 435 -11.30 7.33 -19.35
N ILE A 436 -10.05 7.19 -18.90
CA ILE A 436 -8.84 7.34 -19.72
C ILE A 436 -8.18 5.99 -19.95
N THR A 437 -8.03 5.17 -18.90
CA THR A 437 -7.54 3.79 -18.96
C THR A 437 -8.65 2.82 -18.58
N ASN A 438 -8.58 1.59 -19.07
CA ASN A 438 -9.59 0.56 -18.84
C ASN A 438 -8.94 -0.80 -19.03
N ASP A 439 -8.19 -1.24 -18.04
CA ASP A 439 -7.49 -2.52 -18.08
C ASP A 439 -7.36 -3.16 -16.70
N ILE A 440 -6.83 -4.40 -16.69
CA ILE A 440 -6.72 -5.20 -15.47
C ILE A 440 -5.60 -4.70 -14.55
N TYR A 441 -4.68 -3.85 -15.04
CA TYR A 441 -3.56 -3.35 -14.24
C TYR A 441 -3.99 -2.21 -13.31
N ASP A 442 -3.24 -2.01 -12.24
CA ASP A 442 -3.51 -0.94 -11.28
C ASP A 442 -2.87 0.37 -11.73
N ASP A 443 -3.68 1.38 -12.04
CA ASP A 443 -3.19 2.70 -12.41
C ASP A 443 -3.38 3.72 -11.28
N LEU A 444 -2.26 4.15 -10.69
CA LEU A 444 -2.20 4.91 -9.42
C LEU A 444 -1.44 6.22 -9.54
N ASP A 445 -1.66 7.12 -8.57
CA ASP A 445 -0.95 8.40 -8.40
C ASP A 445 -0.85 9.28 -9.68
N PRO A 446 -1.97 9.59 -10.38
CA PRO A 446 -1.89 10.25 -11.67
C PRO A 446 -1.64 11.76 -11.54
N THR A 447 -0.78 12.27 -12.42
CA THR A 447 -0.42 13.69 -12.50
C THR A 447 -0.34 14.13 -13.96
N PHE A 448 -0.91 15.30 -14.27
CA PHE A 448 -0.78 15.90 -15.60
C PHE A 448 0.63 16.43 -15.83
N VAL A 449 1.17 16.21 -17.03
CA VAL A 449 2.49 16.70 -17.45
C VAL A 449 2.49 17.21 -18.88
N SER A 450 3.37 18.18 -19.14
CA SER A 450 3.59 18.73 -20.48
C SER A 450 5.08 18.76 -20.79
N PHE A 451 5.52 17.85 -21.65
CA PHE A 451 6.87 17.80 -22.20
C PHE A 451 6.89 18.43 -23.60
N PRO A 452 8.07 18.81 -24.14
CA PRO A 452 8.18 19.25 -25.52
C PRO A 452 7.56 18.22 -26.46
N ASN A 453 6.66 18.68 -27.31
CA ASN A 453 5.96 17.88 -28.33
C ASN A 453 4.99 16.82 -27.82
N ARG A 454 4.79 16.65 -26.50
CA ARG A 454 3.82 15.69 -25.95
C ARG A 454 3.33 16.07 -24.56
N SER A 455 2.01 16.15 -24.41
CA SER A 455 1.34 16.37 -23.11
C SER A 455 0.47 15.17 -22.78
N GLY A 456 0.29 14.88 -21.50
CA GLY A 456 -0.41 13.68 -21.08
C GLY A 456 -0.52 13.56 -19.58
N ILE A 457 -0.92 12.38 -19.13
CA ILE A 457 -0.96 12.02 -17.71
C ILE A 457 0.13 10.98 -17.49
N ILE A 458 0.99 11.22 -16.50
CA ILE A 458 1.87 10.18 -15.97
C ILE A 458 1.28 9.59 -14.71
N TYR A 459 1.46 8.29 -14.54
CA TYR A 459 0.90 7.53 -13.44
C TYR A 459 1.76 6.29 -13.19
N SER A 460 1.60 5.70 -12.02
CA SER A 460 2.26 4.48 -11.62
C SER A 460 1.39 3.28 -12.00
N SER A 461 1.94 2.30 -12.72
CA SER A 461 1.22 1.09 -13.11
C SER A 461 2.06 -0.16 -12.98
N ASN A 462 1.44 -1.27 -12.59
CA ASN A 462 2.05 -2.59 -12.51
C ASN A 462 1.95 -3.37 -13.82
N ARG A 463 1.64 -2.73 -14.95
CA ARG A 463 1.77 -3.41 -16.25
C ARG A 463 3.22 -3.75 -16.58
N PRO A 464 3.50 -4.92 -17.20
CA PRO A 464 4.85 -5.29 -17.58
C PRO A 464 5.38 -4.46 -18.77
N ASP A 465 4.50 -4.19 -19.74
CA ASP A 465 4.83 -3.56 -21.02
C ASP A 465 3.66 -2.64 -21.50
N PRO A 466 3.90 -1.59 -22.31
CA PRO A 466 2.84 -0.77 -22.91
C PRO A 466 1.80 -1.55 -23.72
N LEU A 467 2.16 -2.68 -24.33
CA LEU A 467 1.26 -3.54 -25.11
C LEU A 467 0.89 -4.83 -24.37
N ALA A 468 0.95 -4.81 -23.04
CA ALA A 468 0.67 -5.99 -22.25
C ALA A 468 -0.77 -6.51 -22.48
N PRO A 469 -0.96 -7.84 -22.50
CA PRO A 469 -2.28 -8.42 -22.71
C PRO A 469 -3.23 -8.04 -21.57
N ASN A 470 -4.49 -7.76 -21.94
CA ASN A 470 -5.58 -7.47 -21.02
C ASN A 470 -6.52 -8.69 -20.97
N GLN A 471 -6.11 -9.74 -20.25
CA GLN A 471 -6.84 -11.02 -20.15
C GLN A 471 -7.09 -11.40 -18.69
N ASP A 472 -8.22 -12.05 -18.41
CA ASP A 472 -8.68 -12.48 -17.07
C ASP A 472 -7.72 -13.43 -16.31
N THR A 473 -6.71 -14.00 -16.99
CA THR A 473 -5.71 -14.89 -16.37
C THR A 473 -4.47 -14.14 -15.88
N VAL A 474 -4.34 -12.86 -16.23
CA VAL A 474 -3.22 -12.03 -15.80
C VAL A 474 -3.45 -11.62 -14.35
N LEU A 475 -2.43 -11.82 -13.51
CA LEU A 475 -2.43 -11.37 -12.12
C LEU A 475 -1.52 -10.14 -11.96
N PRO A 476 -2.07 -8.92 -11.86
CA PRO A 476 -1.30 -7.69 -11.76
C PRO A 476 -0.31 -7.67 -10.58
N SER A 477 -0.67 -8.33 -9.48
CA SER A 477 0.13 -8.44 -8.26
C SER A 477 1.47 -9.17 -8.43
N LYS A 478 1.75 -9.78 -9.59
CA LYS A 478 3.07 -10.38 -9.91
C LYS A 478 4.09 -9.34 -10.37
N TYR A 479 3.62 -8.17 -10.79
CA TYR A 479 4.44 -7.15 -11.41
C TYR A 479 4.61 -5.96 -10.47
N ARG A 480 5.74 -5.27 -10.65
CA ARG A 480 6.08 -4.08 -9.88
C ARG A 480 5.59 -2.83 -10.57
N PHE A 481 5.41 -1.77 -9.79
CA PHE A 481 5.00 -0.48 -10.32
C PHE A 481 6.13 0.21 -11.07
N ASN A 482 5.85 0.63 -12.30
CA ASN A 482 6.68 1.52 -13.12
C ASN A 482 5.86 2.75 -13.52
N ILE A 483 6.53 3.82 -13.97
CA ILE A 483 5.83 5.01 -14.44
C ILE A 483 5.49 4.86 -15.91
N TYR A 484 4.24 5.13 -16.24
CA TYR A 484 3.72 5.19 -17.59
C TYR A 484 3.19 6.57 -17.90
N MET A 485 3.14 6.91 -19.18
CA MET A 485 2.49 8.11 -19.70
C MET A 485 1.41 7.71 -20.69
N VAL A 486 0.21 8.28 -20.54
CA VAL A 486 -0.87 8.21 -21.52
C VAL A 486 -1.09 9.58 -22.15
N ASP A 487 -1.22 9.61 -23.47
CA ASP A 487 -1.59 10.83 -24.19
C ASP A 487 -3.09 11.11 -24.00
N ILE A 488 -3.44 12.37 -23.73
CA ILE A 488 -4.83 12.82 -23.56
C ILE A 488 -5.33 13.69 -24.71
N LEU A 489 -4.44 14.13 -25.60
CA LEU A 489 -4.80 15.00 -26.73
C LEU A 489 -5.29 14.19 -27.93
N ASN A 490 -5.05 12.87 -27.94
CA ASN A 490 -5.57 11.99 -28.97
C ASN A 490 -6.94 11.42 -28.56
N ASP A 491 -7.97 11.75 -29.34
CA ASP A 491 -9.36 11.30 -29.14
C ASP A 491 -9.61 9.88 -29.69
N SER A 492 -8.60 9.20 -30.22
CA SER A 492 -8.71 7.81 -30.65
C SER A 492 -9.07 6.88 -29.47
N LYS A 493 -9.88 5.85 -29.76
CA LYS A 493 -10.24 4.82 -28.76
C LYS A 493 -9.02 4.10 -28.18
N GLN A 494 -7.96 3.90 -28.98
CA GLN A 494 -6.68 3.42 -28.49
C GLN A 494 -5.77 4.59 -28.13
N LYS A 495 -5.22 4.57 -26.92
CA LYS A 495 -4.24 5.57 -26.47
C LYS A 495 -2.84 4.96 -26.49
N GLN A 496 -1.86 5.70 -26.99
CA GLN A 496 -0.47 5.27 -26.92
C GLN A 496 0.07 5.48 -25.51
N LEU A 497 0.59 4.38 -24.97
CA LEU A 497 1.25 4.31 -23.69
C LEU A 497 2.77 4.37 -23.87
N ALA A 498 3.44 5.17 -23.06
CA ALA A 498 4.91 5.19 -23.00
C ALA A 498 5.37 4.70 -21.63
N LYS A 499 6.25 3.69 -21.61
CA LYS A 499 6.91 3.24 -20.37
C LYS A 499 8.08 4.18 -20.08
N LEU A 500 7.97 4.94 -18.99
CA LEU A 500 8.97 5.95 -18.61
C LEU A 500 10.06 5.40 -17.69
N THR A 501 9.79 4.31 -16.97
CA THR A 501 10.77 3.66 -16.08
C THR A 501 10.77 2.16 -16.26
N ASP A 502 11.91 1.52 -16.00
CA ASP A 502 12.04 0.07 -15.96
C ASP A 502 12.91 -0.34 -14.78
N LEU A 503 12.30 -0.40 -13.59
CA LEU A 503 13.01 -0.72 -12.35
C LEU A 503 13.33 -2.21 -12.25
N LYS A 504 14.52 -2.53 -11.72
CA LYS A 504 14.94 -3.92 -11.50
C LYS A 504 14.40 -4.48 -10.19
N MET A 505 14.28 -3.63 -9.17
CA MET A 505 13.71 -3.94 -7.85
C MET A 505 12.94 -2.73 -7.33
N GLY A 506 12.08 -2.97 -6.34
CA GLY A 506 11.23 -1.92 -5.77
C GLY A 506 10.10 -1.49 -6.71
N ASN A 507 9.45 -0.39 -6.36
CA ASN A 507 8.29 0.20 -7.01
C ASN A 507 8.54 1.68 -7.31
N ALA A 508 8.01 2.16 -8.44
CA ALA A 508 8.01 3.58 -8.78
C ALA A 508 6.64 4.19 -8.46
N ARG A 509 6.57 5.14 -7.52
CA ARG A 509 5.33 5.79 -7.06
C ARG A 509 5.42 7.31 -7.13
N PHE A 510 4.28 7.98 -7.03
CA PHE A 510 4.16 9.45 -7.02
C PHE A 510 4.90 10.16 -8.19
N PRO A 511 4.63 9.79 -9.45
CA PRO A 511 5.24 10.45 -10.60
C PRO A 511 4.69 11.87 -10.80
N MET A 512 5.58 12.79 -11.14
CA MET A 512 5.26 14.21 -11.31
C MET A 512 6.19 14.88 -12.32
N GLN A 513 5.72 15.97 -12.95
CA GLN A 513 6.61 16.84 -13.72
C GLN A 513 7.62 17.51 -12.80
N TYR A 514 8.90 17.52 -13.21
CA TYR A 514 9.98 18.15 -12.45
C TYR A 514 10.43 19.44 -13.12
N ASN A 515 10.68 19.39 -14.43
CA ASN A 515 10.88 20.58 -15.28
C ASN A 515 10.31 20.31 -16.68
N THR A 516 10.68 21.11 -17.67
CA THR A 516 10.20 20.96 -19.05
C THR A 516 10.55 19.60 -19.66
N ASN A 517 11.74 19.03 -19.37
CA ASN A 517 12.23 17.80 -20.01
C ASN A 517 12.38 16.61 -19.04
N HIS A 518 12.14 16.83 -17.75
CA HIS A 518 12.35 15.84 -16.71
C HIS A 518 11.08 15.65 -15.88
N PHE A 519 10.86 14.39 -15.49
CA PHE A 519 9.91 14.01 -14.46
C PHE A 519 10.65 13.50 -13.23
N THR A 520 9.91 13.37 -12.14
CA THR A 520 10.42 12.84 -10.88
C THR A 520 9.42 11.85 -10.30
N PHE A 521 9.93 10.89 -9.55
CA PHE A 521 9.14 9.85 -8.90
C PHE A 521 9.89 9.35 -7.66
N VAL A 522 9.21 8.60 -6.81
CA VAL A 522 9.79 7.93 -5.65
C VAL A 522 10.05 6.48 -6.01
N SER A 523 11.27 6.01 -5.74
CA SER A 523 11.62 4.59 -5.88
C SER A 523 12.33 4.10 -4.62
N ASP A 524 11.91 2.94 -4.15
CA ASP A 524 12.49 2.20 -3.03
C ASP A 524 13.43 1.07 -3.49
N GLU A 525 13.94 1.13 -4.73
CA GLU A 525 14.85 0.12 -5.30
C GLU A 525 16.07 -0.19 -4.41
N ASN A 526 16.56 0.81 -3.67
CA ASN A 526 17.69 0.66 -2.74
C ASN A 526 17.27 0.35 -1.29
N GLY A 527 15.98 0.12 -1.03
CA GLY A 527 15.42 -0.22 0.28
C GLY A 527 14.87 0.96 1.07
N ILE A 528 14.97 2.17 0.52
CA ILE A 528 14.43 3.40 1.12
C ILE A 528 13.81 4.19 -0.04
N GLY A 529 12.59 4.71 0.14
CA GLY A 529 11.99 5.56 -0.90
C GLY A 529 12.80 6.83 -1.10
N ASN A 530 13.55 6.89 -2.20
CA ASN A 530 14.35 8.03 -2.60
C ASN A 530 13.70 8.71 -3.80
N ARG A 531 14.03 9.99 -4.01
CA ARG A 531 13.60 10.70 -5.20
C ARG A 531 14.53 10.36 -6.35
N TRP A 532 13.91 10.02 -7.47
CA TRP A 532 14.55 9.80 -8.76
C TRP A 532 14.08 10.85 -9.75
N ALA A 533 14.91 11.11 -10.75
CA ALA A 533 14.57 11.91 -11.90
C ALA A 533 14.68 11.06 -13.16
N GLY A 534 13.79 11.30 -14.11
CA GLY A 534 13.86 10.74 -15.45
C GLY A 534 13.88 11.86 -16.48
N PHE A 535 14.77 11.76 -17.46
CA PHE A 535 14.72 12.62 -18.64
C PHE A 535 13.80 11.99 -19.67
N PHE A 536 12.89 12.76 -20.23
CA PHE A 536 11.98 12.31 -21.28
C PHE A 536 12.19 13.14 -22.54
N SER A 537 12.36 12.45 -23.66
CA SER A 537 12.33 13.06 -24.98
C SER A 537 11.52 12.18 -25.91
N THR A 538 10.83 12.83 -26.84
CA THR A 538 9.94 12.17 -27.77
C THR A 538 10.11 12.77 -29.16
N GLN A 539 10.11 11.91 -30.16
CA GLN A 539 10.17 12.29 -31.57
C GLN A 539 8.97 11.68 -32.28
N ARG A 540 8.35 12.44 -33.20
CA ARG A 540 7.29 11.91 -34.06
C ARG A 540 7.91 10.86 -34.98
N ASN A 541 7.40 9.63 -34.91
CA ASN A 541 7.94 8.48 -35.65
C ASN A 541 7.13 8.16 -36.92
N GLY A 542 5.88 8.61 -36.99
CA GLY A 542 4.99 8.37 -38.13
C GLY A 542 3.51 8.39 -37.74
N LEU A 543 2.66 7.97 -38.67
CA LEU A 543 1.22 7.83 -38.50
C LEU A 543 0.87 6.37 -38.75
N ASP A 544 0.18 5.76 -37.79
CA ASP A 544 -0.39 4.44 -37.94
C ASP A 544 -1.86 4.54 -38.36
N THR A 545 -2.26 3.61 -39.20
CA THR A 545 -3.63 3.47 -39.69
C THR A 545 -4.32 2.36 -38.90
N LEU A 546 -5.47 2.68 -38.32
CA LEU A 546 -6.32 1.75 -37.58
C LEU A 546 -7.59 1.49 -38.40
N TYR A 547 -7.84 0.22 -38.70
CA TYR A 547 -9.04 -0.23 -39.40
C TYR A 547 -9.96 -0.97 -38.44
N TYR A 548 -11.22 -0.54 -38.38
CA TYR A 548 -12.26 -1.19 -37.59
C TYR A 548 -13.12 -2.05 -38.52
N ILE A 549 -13.15 -3.36 -38.29
CA ILE A 549 -13.91 -4.34 -39.08
C ILE A 549 -14.70 -5.23 -38.12
N GLY A 550 -16.00 -4.96 -37.97
CA GLY A 550 -16.82 -5.67 -36.98
C GLY A 550 -16.30 -5.40 -35.56
N ASP A 551 -16.02 -6.46 -34.82
CA ASP A 551 -15.42 -6.38 -33.49
C ASP A 551 -13.88 -6.41 -33.50
N GLU A 552 -13.27 -6.56 -34.67
CA GLU A 552 -11.81 -6.60 -34.82
C GLU A 552 -11.23 -5.22 -35.15
N LEU A 553 -10.07 -4.93 -34.55
CA LEU A 553 -9.30 -3.72 -34.77
C LEU A 553 -7.92 -4.12 -35.31
N LEU A 554 -7.62 -3.69 -36.53
CA LEU A 554 -6.34 -3.93 -37.17
C LEU A 554 -5.49 -2.67 -37.19
N ARG A 555 -4.21 -2.80 -36.83
CA ARG A 555 -3.22 -1.72 -36.83
C ARG A 555 -2.17 -1.99 -37.89
N ASN A 556 -2.08 -1.11 -38.89
CA ASN A 556 -1.21 -1.27 -40.06
C ASN A 556 -1.20 -2.71 -40.61
N PRO A 557 -2.38 -3.33 -40.86
CA PRO A 557 -2.42 -4.72 -41.27
C PRO A 557 -1.73 -4.92 -42.60
N SER A 558 -1.16 -6.11 -42.81
CA SER A 558 -0.77 -6.52 -44.15
C SER A 558 -2.03 -6.65 -45.03
N PRO A 559 -1.93 -6.46 -46.36
CA PRO A 559 -3.08 -6.63 -47.26
C PRO A 559 -3.78 -7.98 -47.08
N LYS A 560 -3.02 -9.05 -46.81
CA LYS A 560 -3.56 -10.39 -46.56
C LYS A 560 -4.39 -10.49 -45.29
N GLU A 561 -3.90 -9.93 -44.18
CA GLU A 561 -4.64 -9.94 -42.92
C GLU A 561 -5.91 -9.11 -43.04
N PHE A 562 -5.81 -7.94 -43.66
CA PHE A 562 -6.94 -7.05 -43.91
C PHE A 562 -8.04 -7.73 -44.76
N ASP A 563 -7.67 -8.31 -45.91
CA ASP A 563 -8.61 -9.02 -46.77
C ASP A 563 -9.22 -10.24 -46.07
N SER A 564 -8.41 -10.98 -45.31
CA SER A 564 -8.89 -12.15 -44.56
C SER A 564 -9.93 -11.76 -43.51
N THR A 565 -9.71 -10.67 -42.78
CA THR A 565 -10.69 -10.16 -41.80
C THR A 565 -11.94 -9.60 -42.45
N LEU A 566 -11.84 -8.90 -43.58
CA LEU A 566 -13.02 -8.45 -44.34
C LEU A 566 -13.88 -9.63 -44.81
N VAL A 567 -13.25 -10.70 -45.32
CA VAL A 567 -13.94 -11.93 -45.72
C VAL A 567 -14.57 -12.62 -44.52
N ALA A 568 -13.85 -12.73 -43.39
CA ALA A 568 -14.36 -13.36 -42.17
C ALA A 568 -15.62 -12.67 -41.64
N TRP A 569 -15.66 -11.34 -41.71
CA TRP A 569 -16.81 -10.52 -41.31
C TRP A 569 -17.83 -10.27 -42.42
N GLN A 570 -17.62 -10.84 -43.62
CA GLN A 570 -18.46 -10.67 -44.81
C GLN A 570 -18.67 -9.20 -45.21
N LYS A 571 -17.63 -8.36 -45.08
CA LYS A 571 -17.63 -6.94 -45.44
C LYS A 571 -16.77 -6.68 -46.67
N GLN A 572 -17.15 -5.68 -47.48
CA GLN A 572 -16.35 -5.23 -48.63
C GLN A 572 -15.40 -4.09 -48.27
N GLU A 573 -15.72 -3.34 -47.22
CA GLU A 573 -14.93 -2.21 -46.74
C GLU A 573 -14.94 -2.17 -45.20
N PRO A 574 -13.91 -1.57 -44.57
CA PRO A 574 -13.86 -1.39 -43.13
C PRO A 574 -14.93 -0.40 -42.68
N ASP A 575 -15.49 -0.61 -41.48
CA ASP A 575 -16.54 0.23 -40.92
C ASP A 575 -16.06 1.66 -40.66
N SER A 576 -14.81 1.80 -40.25
CA SER A 576 -14.16 3.10 -40.11
C SER A 576 -12.64 2.95 -40.16
N VAL A 577 -11.99 4.04 -40.56
CA VAL A 577 -10.53 4.18 -40.55
C VAL A 577 -10.17 5.36 -39.67
N SER A 578 -9.25 5.16 -38.74
CA SER A 578 -8.69 6.24 -37.94
C SER A 578 -7.18 6.27 -38.08
N TYR A 579 -6.62 7.46 -37.90
CA TYR A 579 -5.18 7.69 -38.00
C TYR A 579 -4.65 8.06 -36.62
N PHE A 580 -3.56 7.42 -36.22
CA PHE A 580 -2.96 7.58 -34.90
C PHE A 580 -1.49 8.00 -35.04
N GLN A 581 -1.13 9.17 -34.49
CA GLN A 581 0.27 9.65 -34.49
C GLN A 581 1.12 8.81 -33.53
N VAL A 582 2.17 8.17 -34.05
CA VAL A 582 3.10 7.38 -33.24
C VAL A 582 4.32 8.20 -32.86
N TYR A 583 4.72 8.04 -31.59
CA TYR A 583 5.94 8.59 -31.03
C TYR A 583 7.01 7.53 -30.81
N LYS A 584 8.28 7.92 -30.99
CA LYS A 584 9.47 7.19 -30.55
C LYS A 584 10.02 7.90 -29.32
N ASP A 585 9.86 7.24 -28.17
CA ASP A 585 10.20 7.80 -26.87
C ASP A 585 11.57 7.30 -26.40
N SER A 586 12.32 8.19 -25.74
CA SER A 586 13.56 7.84 -25.06
C SER A 586 13.53 8.37 -23.63
N THR A 587 13.81 7.49 -22.68
CA THR A 587 13.84 7.77 -21.26
C THR A 587 15.06 7.15 -20.61
N TYR A 588 15.63 7.83 -19.62
CA TYR A 588 16.58 7.24 -18.67
C TYR A 588 16.37 7.85 -17.30
N THR A 589 16.60 7.06 -16.26
CA THR A 589 16.36 7.44 -14.87
C THR A 589 17.63 7.37 -14.04
N PHE A 590 17.70 8.21 -13.01
CA PHE A 590 18.81 8.22 -12.06
C PHE A 590 18.32 8.76 -10.69
N PRO A 591 18.92 8.30 -9.57
CA PRO A 591 18.59 8.82 -8.25
C PRO A 591 19.13 10.25 -8.10
N ILE A 592 18.38 11.09 -7.40
CA ILE A 592 18.81 12.46 -7.05
C ILE A 592 18.91 12.65 -5.53
N THR A 593 18.37 11.74 -4.74
CA THR A 593 18.55 11.74 -3.27
C THR A 593 19.03 10.38 -2.75
N ASN A 594 19.62 10.40 -1.56
CA ASN A 594 20.01 9.21 -0.80
C ASN A 594 19.79 9.47 0.70
N TYR A 595 18.51 9.51 1.07
CA TYR A 595 18.03 9.85 2.41
C TYR A 595 18.23 8.71 3.41
N GLN A 596 18.20 9.07 4.70
CA GLN A 596 18.25 8.12 5.82
C GLN A 596 16.89 7.44 6.08
N SER A 597 15.79 8.11 5.75
CA SER A 597 14.41 7.63 5.89
C SER A 597 13.64 7.80 4.59
N THR A 598 12.61 6.98 4.40
CA THR A 598 11.78 6.98 3.20
C THR A 598 11.05 8.31 3.01
N LEU A 599 11.02 8.78 1.77
CA LEU A 599 10.12 9.81 1.31
C LEU A 599 8.69 9.24 1.25
N LEU A 600 7.84 9.64 2.18
CA LEU A 600 6.50 9.07 2.36
C LEU A 600 5.51 9.61 1.34
N GLU A 601 5.53 10.92 1.12
CA GLU A 601 4.62 11.60 0.21
C GLU A 601 5.38 12.67 -0.56
N THR A 602 4.99 12.89 -1.81
CA THR A 602 5.51 14.00 -2.58
C THR A 602 4.48 14.49 -3.58
N ARG A 603 4.35 15.81 -3.72
CA ARG A 603 3.34 16.47 -4.56
C ARG A 603 3.91 17.69 -5.26
N ILE A 604 3.41 18.00 -6.46
CA ILE A 604 3.76 19.23 -7.17
C ILE A 604 3.24 20.39 -6.34
N ALA A 605 4.15 21.31 -6.00
CA ALA A 605 3.82 22.54 -5.30
C ALA A 605 3.85 23.70 -6.29
N GLY A 606 3.04 23.61 -7.35
CA GLY A 606 2.80 24.68 -8.34
C GLY A 606 3.53 24.52 -9.66
N ASN A 607 3.28 25.44 -10.58
CA ASN A 607 3.82 25.37 -11.95
C ASN A 607 5.27 25.89 -12.08
N ASN A 608 5.91 26.29 -10.98
CA ASN A 608 7.21 26.95 -10.97
C ASN A 608 8.40 25.99 -10.70
N GLY A 609 8.24 24.69 -10.98
CA GLY A 609 9.28 23.69 -10.69
C GLY A 609 9.54 23.52 -9.18
N THR A 610 8.49 23.59 -8.37
CA THR A 610 8.56 23.35 -6.93
C THR A 610 7.82 22.08 -6.56
N VAL A 611 8.43 21.30 -5.67
CA VAL A 611 7.91 20.02 -5.20
C VAL A 611 7.87 20.02 -3.69
N SER A 612 6.88 19.35 -3.12
CA SER A 612 6.78 19.10 -1.69
C SER A 612 7.22 17.69 -1.35
N GLU A 613 7.80 17.51 -0.16
CA GLU A 613 8.23 16.21 0.35
C GLU A 613 7.82 16.05 1.80
N VAL A 614 7.27 14.90 2.14
CA VAL A 614 7.00 14.50 3.52
C VAL A 614 7.96 13.39 3.90
N ARG A 615 8.69 13.60 5.00
CA ARG A 615 9.62 12.62 5.53
C ARG A 615 9.34 12.39 7.01
N ARG A 616 9.53 11.15 7.45
CA ARG A 616 9.46 10.79 8.88
C ARG A 616 10.86 10.63 9.42
N GLU A 617 11.10 11.19 10.61
CA GLU A 617 12.30 10.93 11.39
C GLU A 617 11.88 10.78 12.86
N GLY A 618 11.99 9.55 13.37
CA GLY A 618 11.44 9.18 14.68
C GLY A 618 9.92 9.42 14.74
N ASP A 619 9.53 10.29 15.67
CA ASP A 619 8.14 10.67 15.96
C ASP A 619 7.74 12.02 15.34
N PHE A 620 8.53 12.54 14.39
CA PHE A 620 8.19 13.76 13.67
C PHE A 620 8.00 13.48 12.18
N LYS A 621 6.99 14.12 11.59
CA LYS A 621 6.83 14.23 10.14
C LYS A 621 7.17 15.66 9.72
N PHE A 622 8.06 15.77 8.74
CA PHE A 622 8.56 17.04 8.22
C PHE A 622 8.03 17.26 6.81
N LEU A 623 7.39 18.41 6.59
CA LEU A 623 6.99 18.88 5.26
C LEU A 623 8.04 19.86 4.74
N TYR A 624 8.70 19.50 3.65
CA TYR A 624 9.64 20.35 2.94
C TYR A 624 9.03 20.88 1.66
N LYS A 625 9.41 22.10 1.27
CA LYS A 625 9.17 22.66 -0.06
C LYS A 625 10.52 22.87 -0.74
N LEU A 626 10.73 22.14 -1.83
CA LEU A 626 11.98 22.07 -2.56
C LEU A 626 11.83 22.67 -3.96
N LYS A 627 12.89 23.29 -4.45
CA LYS A 627 13.03 23.65 -5.88
C LYS A 627 13.64 22.48 -6.64
N VAL A 628 13.52 22.49 -7.96
CA VAL A 628 14.29 21.60 -8.84
C VAL A 628 15.79 21.70 -8.52
N ASP A 629 16.44 20.57 -8.24
CA ASP A 629 17.90 20.50 -8.07
C ASP A 629 18.56 20.35 -9.45
N GLU A 630 18.73 21.48 -10.14
CA GLU A 630 19.35 21.54 -11.47
C GLU A 630 20.79 21.00 -11.46
N GLN A 631 21.52 21.17 -10.35
CA GLN A 631 22.88 20.64 -10.22
C GLN A 631 22.89 19.11 -10.16
N ALA A 632 21.93 18.50 -9.45
CA ALA A 632 21.78 17.05 -9.42
C ALA A 632 21.37 16.49 -10.80
N LEU A 633 20.49 17.19 -11.53
CA LEU A 633 20.10 16.82 -12.89
C LEU A 633 21.27 16.88 -13.90
N ALA A 634 22.15 17.87 -13.75
CA ALA A 634 23.32 18.02 -14.61
C ALA A 634 24.44 17.03 -14.26
N LYS A 635 24.78 16.89 -12.97
CA LYS A 635 25.92 16.07 -12.52
C LYS A 635 25.61 14.57 -12.47
N ARG A 636 24.38 14.20 -12.10
CA ARG A 636 23.90 12.79 -11.99
C ARG A 636 24.83 11.87 -11.21
N ASN A 637 25.46 12.42 -10.16
CA ASN A 637 26.53 11.76 -9.41
C ASN A 637 26.07 11.24 -8.03
N VAL A 638 24.77 11.24 -7.77
CA VAL A 638 24.21 10.70 -6.52
C VAL A 638 24.19 9.18 -6.62
N ASN A 639 24.79 8.52 -5.65
CA ASN A 639 24.78 7.06 -5.56
C ASN A 639 23.83 6.63 -4.44
N ALA A 640 22.65 6.10 -4.82
CA ALA A 640 21.66 5.56 -3.90
C ALA A 640 22.11 4.17 -3.42
N ARG A 641 22.88 4.14 -2.33
CA ARG A 641 23.42 2.89 -1.79
C ARG A 641 22.29 1.98 -1.26
N PRO A 642 22.29 0.68 -1.59
CA PRO A 642 21.35 -0.28 -1.03
C PRO A 642 21.49 -0.42 0.50
N THR A 643 20.36 -0.55 1.20
CA THR A 643 20.31 -0.92 2.63
C THR A 643 20.93 -2.29 2.87
N GLU A 644 21.30 -2.58 4.11
CA GLU A 644 21.78 -3.92 4.49
C GLU A 644 20.76 -5.01 4.14
N TYR A 645 19.45 -4.72 4.30
CA TYR A 645 18.37 -5.61 3.86
C TYR A 645 18.43 -5.90 2.35
N ILE A 646 18.46 -4.87 1.49
CA ILE A 646 18.53 -5.09 0.03
C ILE A 646 19.83 -5.74 -0.40
N ARG A 647 20.95 -5.45 0.28
CA ARG A 647 22.23 -6.14 0.01
C ARG A 647 22.12 -7.64 0.24
N LYS A 648 21.52 -8.05 1.36
CA LYS A 648 21.27 -9.47 1.68
C LYS A 648 20.34 -10.10 0.65
N LEU A 649 19.20 -9.48 0.36
CA LEU A 649 18.25 -9.98 -0.65
C LEU A 649 18.89 -10.15 -2.03
N THR A 650 19.72 -9.19 -2.45
CA THR A 650 20.46 -9.27 -3.71
C THR A 650 21.50 -10.39 -3.69
N ALA A 651 22.18 -10.61 -2.56
CA ALA A 651 23.15 -11.68 -2.41
C ALA A 651 22.48 -13.06 -2.44
N GLU A 652 21.35 -13.24 -1.75
CA GLU A 652 20.54 -14.47 -1.79
C GLU A 652 20.07 -14.78 -3.22
N LYS A 653 19.53 -13.78 -3.93
CA LYS A 653 19.10 -13.95 -5.32
C LYS A 653 20.26 -14.34 -6.24
N LYS A 654 21.43 -13.70 -6.09
CA LYS A 654 22.63 -14.06 -6.87
C LYS A 654 23.12 -15.48 -6.58
N ALA A 655 23.02 -15.94 -5.33
CA ALA A 655 23.37 -17.30 -4.96
C ALA A 655 22.42 -18.33 -5.59
N LEU A 656 21.11 -18.04 -5.61
CA LEU A 656 20.10 -18.88 -6.26
C LEU A 656 20.27 -18.93 -7.78
N ASP A 657 20.59 -17.80 -8.42
CA ASP A 657 20.81 -17.70 -9.87
C ASP A 657 22.13 -18.34 -10.34
N GLY A 658 22.91 -18.98 -9.44
CA GLY A 658 24.19 -19.61 -9.76
C GLY A 658 25.31 -18.62 -10.15
N ARG A 659 25.06 -17.30 -10.03
CA ARG A 659 26.04 -16.23 -10.29
C ARG A 659 26.90 -16.01 -9.06
N ALA A 660 27.57 -17.07 -8.60
CA ALA A 660 28.58 -16.96 -7.56
C ALA A 660 29.71 -16.02 -8.05
N ILE A 661 30.17 -15.18 -7.14
CA ILE A 661 31.16 -14.12 -7.39
C ILE A 661 32.44 -14.75 -7.96
N ILE A 662 32.72 -14.53 -9.25
CA ILE A 662 34.10 -14.63 -9.73
C ILE A 662 34.83 -13.45 -9.11
N TYR A 663 35.58 -13.72 -8.03
CA TYR A 663 36.59 -12.80 -7.54
C TYR A 663 37.65 -12.67 -8.63
N ASN A 664 37.44 -11.75 -9.57
CA ASN A 664 38.51 -11.33 -10.43
C ASN A 664 39.46 -10.50 -9.56
N LYS A 665 40.48 -11.17 -9.01
CA LYS A 665 41.69 -10.55 -8.46
C LYS A 665 42.44 -9.85 -9.61
N LYS A 666 41.82 -8.87 -10.25
CA LYS A 666 42.59 -7.83 -10.93
C LYS A 666 42.89 -6.80 -9.86
N ALA A 667 44.13 -6.82 -9.39
CA ALA A 667 44.69 -5.72 -8.63
C ALA A 667 44.28 -4.42 -9.33
N ALA A 668 43.79 -3.45 -8.56
CA ALA A 668 43.51 -2.12 -9.08
C ALA A 668 44.77 -1.66 -9.82
N VAL A 669 44.69 -1.56 -11.15
CA VAL A 669 45.72 -0.86 -11.91
C VAL A 669 45.55 0.58 -11.49
N ASP A 670 46.46 1.03 -10.63
CA ASP A 670 46.60 2.41 -10.21
C ASP A 670 46.77 3.25 -11.48
N THR A 671 45.72 3.99 -11.85
CA THR A 671 45.73 4.89 -13.01
C THR A 671 46.39 6.22 -12.70
N THR A 672 46.95 6.39 -11.49
CA THR A 672 47.86 7.50 -11.23
C THR A 672 49.19 7.21 -11.92
N LYS A 673 49.47 7.95 -13.01
CA LYS A 673 50.84 8.06 -13.52
C LYS A 673 51.71 8.56 -12.36
N LYS A 674 52.50 7.66 -11.75
CA LYS A 674 53.64 8.08 -10.93
C LYS A 674 54.47 9.02 -11.80
N ALA A 675 54.59 10.28 -11.37
CA ALA A 675 55.56 11.20 -11.93
C ALA A 675 56.92 10.49 -11.91
N LYS A 676 57.64 10.54 -13.03
CA LYS A 676 58.98 9.95 -13.14
C LYS A 676 59.82 10.46 -11.96
N ASP A 677 60.30 9.55 -11.12
CA ASP A 677 61.32 9.85 -10.13
C ASP A 677 62.53 10.42 -10.90
N PHE A 678 62.79 11.71 -10.67
CA PHE A 678 63.84 12.48 -11.34
C PHE A 678 65.20 12.30 -10.67
N PHE A 679 65.25 11.64 -9.51
CA PHE A 679 66.47 11.45 -8.73
C PHE A 679 67.00 10.02 -8.88
N GLN A 680 68.16 9.89 -9.50
CA GLN A 680 69.00 8.70 -9.39
C GLN A 680 69.67 8.73 -8.02
N ASN A 681 69.37 7.75 -7.17
CA ASN A 681 70.04 7.55 -5.90
C ASN A 681 70.83 6.23 -5.99
N GLU A 682 72.16 6.31 -5.87
CA GLU A 682 73.08 5.17 -6.05
C GLU A 682 73.04 4.15 -4.89
N PHE A 683 72.25 4.40 -3.85
CA PHE A 683 72.16 3.55 -2.65
C PHE A 683 70.87 2.71 -2.58
N ALA A 684 70.12 2.55 -3.68
CA ALA A 684 68.84 1.84 -3.67
C ALA A 684 68.96 0.31 -3.49
N ASP A 685 70.13 -0.27 -3.74
CA ASP A 685 70.35 -1.72 -3.70
C ASP A 685 71.07 -2.23 -2.44
N GLU A 686 71.37 -1.37 -1.47
CA GLU A 686 71.88 -1.82 -0.16
C GLU A 686 70.72 -2.21 0.77
N LYS A 687 70.52 -3.51 0.96
CA LYS A 687 69.70 -4.05 2.05
C LYS A 687 70.59 -4.25 3.30
N PRO A 688 70.09 -4.01 4.53
CA PRO A 688 70.69 -4.64 5.70
C PRO A 688 70.50 -6.15 5.71
#